data_AF-A0A600VDQ6-F1
#
_entry.id   AF-A0A600VDQ6-F1
#
_cell.length_a   1.000
_cell.length_b   1.000
_cell.length_c   1.000
_cell.angle_alpha   90.00
_cell.angle_beta   90.00
_cell.angle_gamma   90.00
#
_symmetry.space_group_name_H-M   'P 1'
#
loop_
_entity.id
_entity.type
_entity.pdbx_description
1 polymer ?
#
loop_
_entity_poly.entity_id
_entity_poly.type
_entity_poly.pdbx_seq_one_letter_code
_entity_poly.pdbx_strand_id
1 'polypeptide(L)'
;YKTIVDNVLKTRDSNNATIKDIWRKVDASYGEELPQVQAGEFLAHIAEKHTPGKLGAAWNRVVSLVKAVLRRTGLLQPSDLNDIGYIRDTIRTLGQRVREGYVPRDGGEVSYSRTGKPDPFKADSYDARQFAEEVRHVATLDKDPRRDIRMGDTPAVLRALGAPNRELIMPGHVVHKATRPEIKDHHVSVETMAELPHLLADPVAIVTSRTEPDALVTLIKAKDKKGAPVVVAVHMHAKGVFVEVNKIASVYGKDNRQALQEQLDNDLLYINKEKAADWLHSARLQLPAENTINGSSGTKVLQPDDIRKGPYYSRSRSALSPEETLAARFVRQMQDKFQVLKAVQDKIRESGGKLDDSNDAYLAEELFHGKAENDLNVMKERYVKPLAKLLADYDIPQSALDEYLYARHAPERNAHIAKINPKMPDGGSGMTNAEASDIMDRVRRSGKQAQYDRLAGIVDDMLARRRELIKTAGLEKEGVVDAWQNAYKHYVPLKGQDADGTVPRTGRGYVISGKESKMAMGRNSRAQSPSTQAIQDLTESLIRNRKNEVGNAFLKLVQDNPDKDYWQVFTDDKPDTTRRVVEKNDPETGETIRQVEEMPVPMAMMSDRYFTTKKDGKTYYIKLHDERLMRAMKNMGPETGNVVIQTLARVNRFMSAMNTSLNPEFLVSNFVRDMQTAVMNLKAEQGRDDGKLNGRDIAMKTVRDSGIAMKAIYASLRGKSLTGKGADWQKTWKEFVEDGAKTGWFRMDDLNGQMKEMDHLVSLAKGGWKGQGIQSWHSFTKLVENANNAVENALRLSAYKHARDAGISRAQAASLAKNMTVNFNRRGEQGVLLNSLYMFANASIQGTANMMRSLAHLNGDGPLLQRLRWSNLNMAQKMALTAVGAGYLLGSLNRAGAGQDEDGVNWYDKVPDYVKEHNLVIMKSLFGGKAGEYWSIPLPYGYNMFYLLGSTAEGVTRGNLTASKAAGNIVGGMLGAFNPLGSEDSKTLTGTLFKNAAPTILRPVADLWANESFMGTPIYQENFPTGTPKPESTLGRRSTPEAYKAFANWLNTLTGGSQYRSGALDINPDKMKYWIDYVSGGMGRFAGKTIDAAAKTYNGIDIPPQQIPFLGKISGKVMPYADQQAMYDHIDELRQYNAELKSLSGADRAAFRNKYSGQLSMNGIIHQSEIQLKNLRKQRDEVYSDPTLTARQQADRVLMIEQNMKKVVDSFNQEYREMTGE
;
A
#
# COMPACT_ATOMS: atom_id res chain seq x y z
N TYR A 1 7.64 -20.18 -8.81
CA TYR A 1 8.87 -20.99 -8.73
C TYR A 1 8.56 -22.49 -8.75
N LYS A 2 7.88 -23.04 -7.73
CA LYS A 2 7.43 -24.46 -7.71
C LYS A 2 6.69 -24.89 -8.99
N THR A 3 5.73 -24.08 -9.44
CA THR A 3 4.99 -24.31 -10.71
C THR A 3 5.88 -24.38 -11.97
N ILE A 4 7.03 -23.70 -11.98
CA ILE A 4 7.96 -23.70 -13.12
C ILE A 4 8.79 -24.98 -13.09
N VAL A 5 9.32 -25.35 -11.93
CA VAL A 5 10.05 -26.62 -11.72
C VAL A 5 9.15 -27.82 -12.04
N ASP A 6 7.93 -27.86 -11.50
CA ASP A 6 6.97 -28.95 -11.73
C ASP A 6 6.62 -29.08 -13.22
N ASN A 7 6.53 -27.97 -13.96
CA ASN A 7 6.24 -28.00 -15.38
C ASN A 7 7.46 -28.34 -16.25
N VAL A 8 8.68 -27.99 -15.83
CA VAL A 8 9.91 -28.43 -16.49
C VAL A 8 10.11 -29.92 -16.29
N LEU A 9 9.88 -30.44 -15.09
CA LEU A 9 9.98 -31.88 -14.79
C LEU A 9 8.95 -32.71 -15.59
N LYS A 10 7.74 -32.20 -15.82
CA LYS A 10 6.75 -32.85 -16.71
C LYS A 10 7.23 -33.03 -18.16
N THR A 11 8.27 -32.31 -18.60
CA THR A 11 8.84 -32.50 -19.95
C THR A 11 9.69 -33.75 -20.07
N ARG A 12 10.01 -34.42 -18.97
CA ARG A 12 10.78 -35.68 -18.94
C ARG A 12 10.06 -36.81 -19.65
N ASP A 13 8.72 -36.82 -19.59
CA ASP A 13 7.84 -37.78 -20.27
C ASP A 13 7.54 -37.39 -21.73
N SER A 14 8.19 -36.35 -22.26
CA SER A 14 7.97 -35.90 -23.64
C SER A 14 8.42 -36.94 -24.66
N ASN A 15 7.59 -37.21 -25.67
CA ASN A 15 7.92 -38.10 -26.78
C ASN A 15 8.94 -37.52 -27.79
N ASN A 16 9.50 -36.34 -27.52
CA ASN A 16 10.45 -35.67 -28.39
C ASN A 16 11.89 -36.18 -28.16
N ALA A 17 12.53 -36.71 -29.22
CA ALA A 17 13.87 -37.29 -29.15
C ALA A 17 14.96 -36.33 -28.63
N THR A 18 14.85 -35.04 -28.93
CA THR A 18 15.82 -34.02 -28.49
C THR A 18 15.64 -33.66 -27.02
N ILE A 19 14.40 -33.58 -26.53
CA ILE A 19 14.12 -33.35 -25.11
C ILE A 19 14.58 -34.57 -24.28
N LYS A 20 14.37 -35.79 -24.81
CA LYS A 20 14.90 -37.02 -24.20
C LYS A 20 16.43 -37.06 -24.15
N ASP A 21 17.13 -36.60 -25.19
CA ASP A 21 18.61 -36.54 -25.18
C ASP A 21 19.16 -35.56 -24.14
N ILE A 22 18.49 -34.41 -23.96
CA ILE A 22 18.89 -33.42 -22.95
C ILE A 22 18.60 -33.95 -21.55
N TRP A 23 17.41 -34.51 -21.30
CA TRP A 23 17.12 -35.16 -20.02
C TRP A 23 18.07 -36.32 -19.75
N ARG A 24 18.46 -37.11 -20.75
CA ARG A 24 19.44 -38.19 -20.58
C ARG A 24 20.83 -37.68 -20.17
N LYS A 25 21.23 -36.48 -20.63
CA LYS A 25 22.48 -35.81 -20.23
C LYS A 25 22.39 -35.21 -18.82
N VAL A 26 21.25 -34.60 -18.50
CA VAL A 26 20.97 -34.13 -17.14
C VAL A 26 20.95 -35.31 -16.16
N ASP A 27 20.32 -36.42 -16.52
CA ASP A 27 20.22 -37.61 -15.67
C ASP A 27 21.56 -38.32 -15.49
N ALA A 28 22.43 -38.30 -16.50
CA ALA A 28 23.77 -38.89 -16.42
C ALA A 28 24.72 -38.06 -15.54
N SER A 29 24.61 -36.73 -15.57
CA SER A 29 25.53 -35.83 -14.86
C SER A 29 24.99 -35.30 -13.53
N TYR A 30 23.65 -35.31 -13.35
CA TYR A 30 22.94 -34.69 -12.23
C TYR A 30 21.75 -35.55 -11.74
N GLY A 31 21.73 -36.85 -12.05
CA GLY A 31 20.62 -37.74 -11.71
C GLY A 31 20.36 -37.90 -10.20
N GLU A 32 21.37 -37.69 -9.36
CA GLU A 32 21.26 -37.72 -7.90
C GLU A 32 20.96 -36.35 -7.27
N GLU A 33 20.94 -35.27 -8.07
CA GLU A 33 20.67 -33.92 -7.59
C GLU A 33 19.17 -33.65 -7.38
N LEU A 34 18.85 -32.62 -6.59
CA LEU A 34 17.46 -32.23 -6.32
C LEU A 34 16.69 -31.92 -7.62
N PRO A 35 15.37 -32.21 -7.73
CA PRO A 35 14.58 -31.99 -8.95
C PRO A 35 14.61 -30.54 -9.47
N GLN A 36 14.83 -29.57 -8.58
CA GLN A 36 15.03 -28.16 -8.91
C GLN A 36 16.35 -27.96 -9.66
N VAL A 37 17.43 -28.59 -9.21
CA VAL A 37 18.76 -28.52 -9.85
C VAL A 37 18.71 -29.20 -11.22
N GLN A 38 18.08 -30.38 -11.31
CA GLN A 38 17.86 -31.08 -12.59
C GLN A 38 17.06 -30.22 -13.59
N ALA A 39 16.00 -29.56 -13.13
CA ALA A 39 15.22 -28.64 -13.97
C ALA A 39 16.04 -27.40 -14.40
N GLY A 40 16.97 -26.93 -13.55
CA GLY A 40 17.89 -25.83 -13.86
C GLY A 40 18.91 -26.21 -14.92
N GLU A 41 19.52 -27.39 -14.79
CA GLU A 41 20.48 -27.93 -15.76
C GLU A 41 19.82 -28.25 -17.10
N PHE A 42 18.58 -28.74 -17.09
CA PHE A 42 17.79 -28.92 -18.30
C PHE A 42 17.58 -27.59 -19.05
N LEU A 43 17.21 -26.52 -18.33
CA LEU A 43 17.05 -25.18 -18.91
C LEU A 43 18.38 -24.59 -19.41
N ALA A 44 19.50 -24.87 -18.72
CA ALA A 44 20.84 -24.43 -19.12
C ALA A 44 21.31 -25.14 -20.40
N HIS A 45 21.19 -26.46 -20.48
CA HIS A 45 21.52 -27.23 -21.68
C HIS A 45 20.65 -26.89 -22.88
N ILE A 46 19.39 -26.49 -22.63
CA ILE A 46 18.51 -25.92 -23.65
C ILE A 46 19.05 -24.58 -24.15
N ALA A 47 19.48 -23.69 -23.24
CA ALA A 47 19.99 -22.36 -23.60
C ALA A 47 21.35 -22.38 -24.32
N GLU A 48 22.20 -23.39 -24.11
CA GLU A 48 23.56 -23.46 -24.65
C GLU A 48 23.67 -24.04 -26.08
N LYS A 49 22.72 -24.87 -26.54
CA LYS A 49 22.84 -25.54 -27.85
C LYS A 49 22.28 -24.70 -29.01
N HIS A 50 23.09 -23.80 -29.55
CA HIS A 50 22.86 -23.24 -30.88
C HIS A 50 23.54 -24.10 -31.95
N THR A 51 22.81 -24.59 -32.95
CA THR A 51 23.40 -24.94 -34.25
C THR A 51 22.36 -24.72 -35.36
N PRO A 52 22.71 -24.02 -36.45
CA PRO A 52 21.77 -23.75 -37.53
C PRO A 52 21.45 -25.04 -38.32
N GLY A 53 20.20 -25.15 -38.80
CA GLY A 53 19.66 -26.33 -39.48
C GLY A 53 18.39 -26.85 -38.81
N LYS A 54 17.98 -28.10 -39.09
CA LYS A 54 16.73 -28.75 -38.62
C LYS A 54 16.47 -28.67 -37.09
N LEU A 55 17.46 -28.25 -36.29
CA LEU A 55 17.37 -27.96 -34.85
C LEU A 55 16.68 -26.62 -34.50
N GLY A 56 16.61 -25.64 -35.42
CA GLY A 56 15.91 -24.36 -35.19
C GLY A 56 14.40 -24.50 -35.01
N ALA A 57 13.78 -25.53 -35.60
CA ALA A 57 12.35 -25.80 -35.44
C ALA A 57 12.01 -26.39 -34.06
N ALA A 58 12.94 -27.10 -33.42
CA ALA A 58 12.78 -27.63 -32.07
C ALA A 58 12.90 -26.54 -31.01
N TRP A 59 13.87 -25.62 -31.16
CA TRP A 59 14.01 -24.43 -30.32
C TRP A 59 12.76 -23.54 -30.36
N ASN A 60 12.21 -23.29 -31.56
CA ASN A 60 11.00 -22.48 -31.70
C ASN A 60 9.75 -23.10 -31.04
N ARG A 61 9.68 -24.44 -30.92
CA ARG A 61 8.59 -25.14 -30.21
C ARG A 61 8.75 -25.14 -28.68
N VAL A 62 9.98 -25.13 -28.17
CA VAL A 62 10.24 -24.97 -26.73
C VAL A 62 10.00 -23.52 -26.31
N VAL A 63 10.45 -22.57 -27.12
CA VAL A 63 10.14 -21.14 -26.95
C VAL A 63 8.63 -20.90 -26.99
N SER A 64 7.86 -21.57 -27.85
CA SER A 64 6.39 -21.43 -27.86
C SER A 64 5.73 -22.01 -26.61
N LEU A 65 6.25 -23.10 -26.05
CA LEU A 65 5.79 -23.68 -24.78
C LEU A 65 6.09 -22.75 -23.59
N VAL A 66 7.31 -22.19 -23.53
CA VAL A 66 7.72 -21.21 -22.51
C VAL A 66 6.91 -19.91 -22.65
N LYS A 67 6.70 -19.42 -23.88
CA LYS A 67 5.80 -18.30 -24.17
C LYS A 67 4.36 -18.59 -23.71
N ALA A 68 3.85 -19.81 -23.90
CA ALA A 68 2.50 -20.19 -23.47
C ALA A 68 2.35 -20.24 -21.94
N VAL A 69 3.37 -20.73 -21.23
CA VAL A 69 3.41 -20.76 -19.76
C VAL A 69 3.59 -19.35 -19.19
N LEU A 70 4.45 -18.51 -19.78
CA LEU A 70 4.63 -17.11 -19.39
C LEU A 70 3.41 -16.25 -19.71
N ARG A 71 2.67 -16.56 -20.80
CA ARG A 71 1.35 -15.96 -21.11
C ARG A 71 0.30 -16.29 -20.07
N ARG A 72 0.21 -17.57 -19.66
CA ARG A 72 -0.78 -18.04 -18.66
C ARG A 72 -0.52 -17.52 -17.26
N THR A 73 0.72 -17.12 -16.97
CA THR A 73 1.15 -16.61 -15.66
C THR A 73 1.25 -15.08 -15.61
N GLY A 74 1.01 -14.38 -16.73
CA GLY A 74 0.99 -12.91 -16.80
C GLY A 74 2.36 -12.24 -16.62
N LEU A 75 3.46 -12.98 -16.74
CA LEU A 75 4.80 -12.53 -16.38
C LEU A 75 5.50 -11.67 -17.45
N LEU A 76 4.99 -11.58 -18.68
CA LEU A 76 5.57 -10.77 -19.78
C LEU A 76 4.50 -10.12 -20.67
N GLN A 77 4.79 -8.93 -21.21
CA GLN A 77 3.91 -8.26 -22.18
C GLN A 77 4.03 -8.89 -23.58
N PRO A 78 2.99 -8.81 -24.43
CA PRO A 78 3.01 -9.39 -25.78
C PRO A 78 4.15 -8.87 -26.69
N SER A 79 4.65 -7.65 -26.47
CA SER A 79 5.77 -7.05 -27.19
C SER A 79 7.11 -7.74 -26.90
N ASP A 80 7.33 -8.15 -25.65
CA ASP A 80 8.59 -8.73 -25.16
C ASP A 80 8.74 -10.20 -25.61
N LEU A 81 7.62 -10.83 -25.99
CA LEU A 81 7.57 -12.18 -26.51
C LEU A 81 8.00 -12.26 -27.99
N ASN A 82 8.25 -11.15 -28.68
CA ASN A 82 8.74 -11.16 -30.05
C ASN A 82 10.27 -11.00 -30.17
N ASP A 83 10.94 -10.62 -29.08
CA ASP A 83 12.39 -10.48 -29.02
C ASP A 83 13.05 -11.81 -28.56
N ILE A 84 13.69 -12.49 -29.51
CA ILE A 84 14.38 -13.76 -29.29
C ILE A 84 15.61 -13.59 -28.38
N GLY A 85 16.22 -12.41 -28.32
CA GLY A 85 17.31 -12.08 -27.40
C GLY A 85 16.81 -11.96 -25.96
N TYR A 86 15.70 -11.24 -25.77
CA TYR A 86 15.09 -11.04 -24.45
C TYR A 86 14.55 -12.34 -23.81
N ILE A 87 13.93 -13.21 -24.62
CA ILE A 87 13.47 -14.53 -24.15
C ILE A 87 14.64 -15.42 -23.76
N ARG A 88 15.75 -15.34 -24.49
CA ARG A 88 16.97 -16.10 -24.20
C ARG A 88 17.61 -15.65 -22.90
N ASP A 89 17.73 -14.35 -22.68
CA ASP A 89 18.24 -13.83 -21.40
C ASP A 89 17.27 -14.15 -20.25
N THR A 90 15.96 -14.14 -20.50
CA THR A 90 14.96 -14.53 -19.50
C THR A 90 15.06 -16.02 -19.15
N ILE A 91 15.19 -16.91 -20.13
CA ILE A 91 15.36 -18.36 -19.93
C ILE A 91 16.72 -18.66 -19.29
N ARG A 92 17.79 -17.96 -19.68
CA ARG A 92 19.12 -18.07 -19.07
C ARG A 92 19.11 -17.63 -17.61
N THR A 93 18.46 -16.51 -17.31
CA THR A 93 18.29 -15.98 -15.94
C THR A 93 17.39 -16.89 -15.10
N LEU A 94 16.35 -17.48 -15.69
CA LEU A 94 15.52 -18.51 -15.05
C LEU A 94 16.31 -19.81 -14.79
N GLY A 95 17.11 -20.26 -15.76
CA GLY A 95 18.02 -21.40 -15.60
C GLY A 95 19.05 -21.17 -14.51
N GLN A 96 19.69 -19.99 -14.48
CA GLN A 96 20.60 -19.59 -13.39
C GLN A 96 19.88 -19.55 -12.04
N ARG A 97 18.70 -18.93 -11.94
CA ARG A 97 17.94 -18.85 -10.67
C ARG A 97 17.36 -20.18 -10.20
N VAL A 98 17.14 -21.14 -11.10
CA VAL A 98 16.70 -22.50 -10.78
C VAL A 98 17.91 -23.37 -10.39
N ARG A 99 19.06 -23.21 -11.06
CA ARG A 99 20.36 -23.82 -10.74
C ARG A 99 20.90 -23.36 -9.37
N GLU A 100 20.71 -22.09 -9.04
CA GLU A 100 21.08 -21.51 -7.74
C GLU A 100 20.17 -21.97 -6.59
N GLY A 101 19.12 -22.74 -6.86
CA GLY A 101 18.21 -23.29 -5.86
C GLY A 101 17.58 -22.18 -5.00
N TYR A 102 16.42 -21.65 -5.40
CA TYR A 102 15.62 -20.85 -4.47
C TYR A 102 15.25 -21.71 -3.26
N VAL A 103 16.06 -21.60 -2.21
CA VAL A 103 15.65 -21.87 -0.84
C VAL A 103 14.63 -20.77 -0.56
N PRO A 104 13.37 -21.08 -0.18
CA PRO A 104 12.61 -20.10 0.57
C PRO A 104 13.54 -19.63 1.68
N ARG A 105 13.62 -18.33 1.95
CA ARG A 105 14.15 -17.87 3.24
C ARG A 105 13.14 -18.24 4.33
N ASP A 106 12.96 -19.54 4.52
CA ASP A 106 12.43 -20.19 5.70
C ASP A 106 13.59 -21.07 6.17
N GLY A 107 14.28 -20.63 7.22
CA GLY A 107 15.35 -21.41 7.86
C GLY A 107 16.79 -20.89 7.68
N GLY A 108 17.01 -19.70 7.11
CA GLY A 108 18.17 -18.94 7.58
C GLY A 108 17.86 -18.57 9.01
N GLU A 109 18.54 -19.18 10.00
CA GLU A 109 18.48 -18.77 11.40
C GLU A 109 18.40 -17.24 11.42
N VAL A 110 17.19 -16.77 11.72
CA VAL A 110 16.93 -15.36 11.89
C VAL A 110 17.71 -15.03 13.15
N SER A 111 18.93 -14.56 12.95
CA SER A 111 19.67 -13.76 13.91
C SER A 111 18.68 -12.68 14.35
N TYR A 112 18.05 -12.88 15.49
CA TYR A 112 17.14 -11.95 16.12
C TYR A 112 17.95 -10.70 16.52
N SER A 113 18.19 -9.78 15.59
CA SER A 113 18.68 -8.44 15.94
C SER A 113 17.55 -7.44 15.79
N ARG A 114 16.75 -7.33 16.85
CA ARG A 114 15.62 -6.40 17.02
C ARG A 114 16.04 -4.91 17.08
N THR A 115 17.29 -4.54 16.82
CA THR A 115 17.83 -3.25 17.30
C THR A 115 19.01 -2.65 16.52
N GLY A 116 19.41 -3.16 15.34
CA GLY A 116 20.52 -2.57 14.58
C GLY A 116 21.89 -2.62 15.27
N LYS A 117 22.08 -3.52 16.25
CA LYS A 117 23.39 -3.98 16.73
C LYS A 117 23.69 -5.38 16.15
N PRO A 118 24.95 -5.73 15.85
CA PRO A 118 25.31 -7.08 15.40
C PRO A 118 24.87 -8.12 16.43
N ASP A 119 24.42 -9.28 15.95
CA ASP A 119 24.02 -10.42 16.78
C ASP A 119 25.16 -10.78 17.75
N PRO A 120 24.95 -10.86 19.08
CA PRO A 120 26.00 -11.20 20.04
C PRO A 120 26.67 -12.54 19.76
N PHE A 121 26.02 -13.42 18.99
CA PHE A 121 26.52 -14.73 18.60
C PHE A 121 27.18 -14.77 17.21
N LYS A 122 27.47 -13.60 16.60
CA LYS A 122 28.20 -13.52 15.34
C LYS A 122 29.47 -12.70 15.49
N ALA A 123 30.60 -13.29 15.06
CA ALA A 123 31.87 -12.59 14.96
C ALA A 123 31.84 -11.50 13.88
N ASP A 124 32.68 -10.48 14.05
CA ASP A 124 32.87 -9.45 13.02
C ASP A 124 33.45 -10.07 11.74
N SER A 125 32.84 -9.75 10.60
CA SER A 125 33.19 -10.40 9.33
C SER A 125 34.50 -9.90 8.71
N TYR A 126 35.01 -8.74 9.13
CA TYR A 126 36.33 -8.26 8.73
C TYR A 126 37.41 -8.92 9.58
N ASP A 127 37.28 -8.87 10.91
CA ASP A 127 38.27 -9.44 11.85
C ASP A 127 38.37 -10.96 11.68
N ALA A 128 37.24 -11.66 11.50
CA ALA A 128 37.24 -13.11 11.28
C ALA A 128 37.96 -13.51 9.99
N ARG A 129 37.87 -12.70 8.92
CA ARG A 129 38.58 -12.95 7.66
C ARG A 129 40.08 -12.74 7.80
N GLN A 130 40.50 -11.65 8.45
CA GLN A 130 41.91 -11.36 8.72
C GLN A 130 42.55 -12.46 9.59
N PHE A 131 41.87 -12.86 10.66
CA PHE A 131 42.32 -13.96 11.53
C PHE A 131 42.46 -15.27 10.75
N ALA A 132 41.48 -15.62 9.89
CA ALA A 132 41.53 -16.83 9.08
C ALA A 132 42.69 -16.83 8.07
N GLU A 133 43.00 -15.69 7.46
CA GLU A 133 44.15 -15.52 6.56
C GLU A 133 45.48 -15.69 7.31
N GLU A 134 45.63 -15.06 8.47
CA GLU A 134 46.84 -15.17 9.29
C GLU A 134 47.05 -16.60 9.83
N VAL A 135 45.99 -17.28 10.28
CA VAL A 135 46.08 -18.69 10.73
C VAL A 135 46.55 -19.61 9.60
N ARG A 136 45.97 -19.47 8.40
CA ARG A 136 46.39 -20.26 7.24
C ARG A 136 47.82 -19.98 6.85
N HIS A 137 48.24 -18.72 6.88
CA HIS A 137 49.64 -18.36 6.63
C HIS A 137 50.57 -18.98 7.69
N VAL A 138 50.25 -18.85 8.98
CA VAL A 138 51.10 -19.40 10.04
C VAL A 138 51.22 -20.92 9.91
N ALA A 139 50.15 -21.61 9.53
CA ALA A 139 50.17 -23.05 9.32
C ALA A 139 51.17 -23.51 8.24
N THR A 140 51.48 -22.67 7.22
CA THR A 140 52.45 -23.00 6.17
C THR A 140 53.91 -22.71 6.53
N LEU A 141 54.18 -22.03 7.66
CA LEU A 141 55.54 -21.70 8.07
C LEU A 141 56.27 -22.91 8.69
N ASP A 142 57.52 -23.15 8.31
CA ASP A 142 58.33 -24.23 8.88
C ASP A 142 58.81 -23.94 10.31
N LYS A 143 58.97 -22.66 10.66
CA LYS A 143 59.42 -22.19 11.98
C LYS A 143 58.30 -21.53 12.76
N ASP A 144 58.35 -21.68 14.08
CA ASP A 144 57.37 -21.14 15.00
C ASP A 144 57.36 -19.59 15.01
N PRO A 145 56.27 -18.92 14.60
CA PRO A 145 56.23 -17.47 14.57
C PRO A 145 56.06 -16.88 15.98
N ARG A 146 56.96 -15.94 16.33
CA ARG A 146 56.95 -15.22 17.62
C ARG A 146 55.91 -14.10 17.72
N ARG A 147 54.95 -14.01 16.78
CA ARG A 147 53.96 -12.94 16.71
C ARG A 147 52.57 -13.43 17.12
N ASP A 148 51.81 -12.55 17.75
CA ASP A 148 50.41 -12.77 18.09
C ASP A 148 49.49 -12.48 16.90
N ILE A 149 48.52 -13.37 16.67
CA ILE A 149 47.44 -13.28 15.68
C ILE A 149 46.25 -12.58 16.36
N ARG A 150 45.67 -11.57 15.71
CA ARG A 150 44.57 -10.77 16.27
C ARG A 150 43.22 -11.34 15.87
N MET A 151 42.38 -11.64 16.86
CA MET A 151 41.03 -12.15 16.63
C MET A 151 39.96 -11.05 16.58
N GLY A 152 40.25 -9.88 17.15
CA GLY A 152 39.31 -8.77 17.30
C GLY A 152 38.79 -8.66 18.74
N ASP A 153 37.61 -8.07 18.90
CA ASP A 153 36.97 -7.88 20.21
C ASP A 153 36.61 -9.21 20.89
N THR A 154 36.70 -9.25 22.22
CA THR A 154 36.31 -10.43 22.99
C THR A 154 34.83 -10.78 22.81
N PRO A 155 34.49 -12.04 22.45
CA PRO A 155 33.12 -12.50 22.26
C PRO A 155 32.14 -12.21 23.39
N ALA A 156 30.87 -11.97 23.02
CA ALA A 156 29.78 -11.62 23.94
C ALA A 156 29.59 -12.56 25.11
N VAL A 157 29.61 -13.84 24.78
CA VAL A 157 29.40 -14.92 25.72
C VAL A 157 30.53 -14.96 26.77
N LEU A 158 31.77 -14.66 26.39
CA LEU A 158 32.90 -14.60 27.33
C LEU A 158 32.80 -13.35 28.21
N ARG A 159 32.42 -12.19 27.66
CA ARG A 159 32.21 -10.95 28.44
C ARG A 159 31.13 -11.09 29.51
N ALA A 160 30.06 -11.80 29.19
CA ALA A 160 29.01 -12.10 30.16
C ALA A 160 29.48 -12.99 31.33
N LEU A 161 30.58 -13.73 31.13
CA LEU A 161 31.20 -14.61 32.14
C LEU A 161 32.40 -13.96 32.85
N GLY A 162 32.55 -12.64 32.76
CA GLY A 162 33.61 -11.90 33.46
C GLY A 162 34.83 -11.55 32.62
N ALA A 163 34.82 -11.82 31.30
CA ALA A 163 35.89 -11.36 30.43
C ALA A 163 35.98 -9.83 30.38
N PRO A 164 37.16 -9.22 30.60
CA PRO A 164 37.32 -7.80 30.32
C PRO A 164 37.15 -7.55 28.82
N ASN A 165 36.53 -6.43 28.46
CA ASN A 165 36.30 -6.06 27.06
C ASN A 165 37.61 -5.55 26.41
N ARG A 166 38.50 -6.46 26.06
CA ARG A 166 39.82 -6.22 25.47
C ARG A 166 39.98 -7.00 24.17
N GLU A 167 41.01 -6.67 23.40
CA GLU A 167 41.37 -7.44 22.21
C GLU A 167 41.69 -8.89 22.62
N LEU A 168 41.12 -9.86 21.89
CA LEU A 168 41.42 -11.27 22.03
C LEU A 168 42.48 -11.64 21.00
N ILE A 169 43.60 -12.18 21.47
CA ILE A 169 44.75 -12.56 20.64
C ILE A 169 45.08 -14.04 20.79
N MET A 170 45.81 -14.60 19.82
CA MET A 170 46.32 -15.97 19.85
C MET A 170 47.78 -15.98 19.41
N PRO A 171 48.72 -16.49 20.21
CA PRO A 171 50.11 -16.65 19.76
C PRO A 171 50.20 -17.56 18.54
N GLY A 172 51.02 -17.20 17.55
CA GLY A 172 51.20 -18.00 16.35
C GLY A 172 51.58 -19.46 16.61
N HIS A 173 52.38 -19.72 17.66
CA HIS A 173 52.75 -21.07 18.07
C HIS A 173 51.59 -21.98 18.47
N VAL A 174 50.42 -21.42 18.83
CA VAL A 174 49.22 -22.20 19.15
C VAL A 174 48.68 -22.88 17.91
N VAL A 175 48.82 -22.28 16.73
CA VAL A 175 48.43 -22.89 15.44
C VAL A 175 49.23 -24.15 15.18
N HIS A 176 50.56 -24.09 15.32
CA HIS A 176 51.44 -25.25 15.16
C HIS A 176 51.16 -26.35 16.18
N LYS A 177 51.05 -25.99 17.48
CA LYS A 177 50.72 -26.96 18.54
C LYS A 177 49.36 -27.63 18.36
N ALA A 178 48.37 -26.95 17.76
CA ALA A 178 47.03 -27.49 17.56
C ALA A 178 46.92 -28.36 16.29
N THR A 179 47.67 -28.01 15.24
CA THR A 179 47.51 -28.57 13.89
C THR A 179 48.56 -29.60 13.48
N ARG A 180 49.71 -29.63 14.18
CA ARG A 180 50.84 -30.53 13.89
C ARG A 180 51.03 -31.54 15.04
N PRO A 181 50.59 -32.80 14.85
CA PRO A 181 50.75 -33.86 15.84
C PRO A 181 52.20 -34.11 16.26
N GLU A 182 53.18 -33.80 15.38
CA GLU A 182 54.61 -34.00 15.70
C GLU A 182 55.12 -33.05 16.80
N ILE A 183 54.47 -31.91 17.00
CA ILE A 183 54.87 -30.89 17.99
C ILE A 183 54.21 -31.15 19.34
N LYS A 184 52.91 -31.45 19.32
CA LYS A 184 52.10 -31.81 20.48
C LYS A 184 50.97 -32.69 19.97
N ASP A 185 50.60 -33.73 20.72
CA ASP A 185 49.56 -34.70 20.32
C ASP A 185 48.15 -34.05 20.29
N HIS A 186 47.93 -33.18 19.32
CA HIS A 186 46.70 -32.46 19.03
C HIS A 186 46.45 -32.53 17.53
N HIS A 187 45.18 -32.70 17.15
CA HIS A 187 44.80 -33.10 15.80
C HIS A 187 43.79 -32.13 15.17
N VAL A 188 43.79 -30.86 15.58
CA VAL A 188 42.80 -29.86 15.12
C VAL A 188 43.12 -29.46 13.68
N SER A 189 42.10 -29.31 12.82
CA SER A 189 42.34 -28.88 11.43
C SER A 189 42.68 -27.39 11.34
N VAL A 190 43.43 -27.00 10.31
CA VAL A 190 43.74 -25.58 10.04
C VAL A 190 42.46 -24.79 9.80
N GLU A 191 41.46 -25.41 9.18
CA GLU A 191 40.14 -24.84 8.91
C GLU A 191 39.37 -24.58 10.21
N THR A 192 39.39 -25.53 11.15
CA THR A 192 38.78 -25.32 12.48
C THR A 192 39.47 -24.18 13.22
N MET A 193 40.81 -24.11 13.12
CA MET A 193 41.58 -22.99 13.68
C MET A 193 41.22 -21.66 13.02
N ALA A 194 41.01 -21.62 11.70
CA ALA A 194 40.63 -20.41 10.97
C ALA A 194 39.20 -19.94 11.29
N GLU A 195 38.30 -20.84 11.68
CA GLU A 195 36.91 -20.55 12.05
C GLU A 195 36.70 -20.18 13.53
N LEU A 196 37.75 -20.20 14.35
CA LEU A 196 37.65 -19.90 15.79
C LEU A 196 36.87 -18.63 16.12
N PRO A 197 36.96 -17.50 15.38
CA PRO A 197 36.18 -16.30 15.71
C PRO A 197 34.67 -16.59 15.75
N HIS A 198 34.16 -17.33 14.75
CA HIS A 198 32.75 -17.72 14.69
C HIS A 198 32.41 -18.78 15.74
N LEU A 199 33.30 -19.75 15.96
CA LEU A 199 33.09 -20.87 16.89
C LEU A 199 33.11 -20.43 18.37
N LEU A 200 33.90 -19.41 18.72
CA LEU A 200 33.93 -18.80 20.05
C LEU A 200 32.82 -17.76 20.26
N ALA A 201 32.33 -17.13 19.18
CA ALA A 201 31.18 -16.22 19.26
C ALA A 201 29.90 -16.96 19.64
N ASP A 202 29.72 -18.21 19.21
CA ASP A 202 28.54 -19.03 19.50
C ASP A 202 28.89 -20.48 19.89
N PRO A 203 29.48 -20.67 21.09
CA PRO A 203 29.99 -21.95 21.55
C PRO A 203 28.89 -22.89 22.03
N VAL A 204 29.23 -24.17 22.20
CA VAL A 204 28.32 -25.18 22.74
C VAL A 204 28.18 -25.02 24.24
N ALA A 205 29.30 -24.92 24.95
CA ALA A 205 29.34 -24.74 26.40
C ALA A 205 30.63 -24.02 26.84
N ILE A 206 30.61 -23.38 28.01
CA ILE A 206 31.80 -22.80 28.65
C ILE A 206 31.84 -23.25 30.10
N VAL A 207 33.02 -23.65 30.56
CA VAL A 207 33.30 -24.13 31.92
C VAL A 207 34.48 -23.37 32.53
N THR A 208 34.59 -23.35 33.86
CA THR A 208 35.78 -22.82 34.55
C THR A 208 37.00 -23.71 34.25
N SER A 209 38.18 -23.09 34.12
CA SER A 209 39.45 -23.83 34.03
C SER A 209 39.82 -24.44 35.39
N ARG A 210 40.18 -25.73 35.42
CA ARG A 210 40.69 -26.40 36.64
C ARG A 210 42.18 -26.18 36.88
N THR A 211 42.93 -25.77 35.85
CA THR A 211 44.40 -25.73 35.88
C THR A 211 44.98 -24.32 35.94
N GLU A 212 44.21 -23.31 35.56
CA GLU A 212 44.64 -21.92 35.49
C GLU A 212 43.57 -21.02 36.12
N PRO A 213 43.87 -20.32 37.23
CA PRO A 213 43.00 -19.28 37.78
C PRO A 213 42.75 -18.20 36.73
N ASP A 214 41.53 -17.64 36.71
CA ASP A 214 41.13 -16.60 35.74
C ASP A 214 41.21 -17.01 34.26
N ALA A 215 40.96 -18.29 33.97
CA ALA A 215 40.82 -18.82 32.62
C ALA A 215 39.49 -19.56 32.41
N LEU A 216 38.98 -19.48 31.18
CA LEU A 216 37.76 -20.15 30.72
C LEU A 216 38.11 -21.24 29.71
N VAL A 217 37.41 -22.37 29.77
CA VAL A 217 37.51 -23.43 28.76
C VAL A 217 36.21 -23.46 27.96
N THR A 218 36.30 -23.18 26.67
CA THR A 218 35.17 -23.09 25.75
C THR A 218 35.09 -24.34 24.88
N LEU A 219 33.96 -25.03 24.94
CA LEU A 219 33.64 -26.18 24.09
C LEU A 219 32.97 -25.66 22.81
N ILE A 220 33.66 -25.81 21.68
CA ILE A 220 33.20 -25.32 20.38
C ILE A 220 32.59 -26.45 19.56
N LYS A 221 31.75 -26.11 18.55
CA LYS A 221 31.09 -27.09 17.68
C LYS A 221 32.05 -27.67 16.62
N ALA A 222 33.14 -28.31 17.05
CA ALA A 222 34.15 -28.92 16.17
C ALA A 222 34.76 -30.19 16.77
N LYS A 223 35.25 -31.08 15.91
CA LYS A 223 36.02 -32.28 16.29
C LYS A 223 37.40 -32.22 15.68
N ASP A 224 38.39 -32.74 16.38
CA ASP A 224 39.71 -32.93 15.81
C ASP A 224 39.74 -34.14 14.84
N LYS A 225 40.86 -34.39 14.16
CA LYS A 225 40.99 -35.50 13.20
C LYS A 225 40.85 -36.90 13.84
N LYS A 226 40.96 -37.01 15.18
CA LYS A 226 40.72 -38.25 15.94
C LYS A 226 39.25 -38.37 16.40
N GLY A 227 38.41 -37.38 16.10
CA GLY A 227 37.01 -37.33 16.49
C GLY A 227 36.78 -36.88 17.94
N ALA A 228 37.80 -36.34 18.60
CA ALA A 228 37.70 -35.79 19.94
C ALA A 228 37.08 -34.37 19.91
N PRO A 229 36.25 -34.00 20.90
CA PRO A 229 35.65 -32.66 20.97
C PRO A 229 36.73 -31.60 21.16
N VAL A 230 36.67 -30.50 20.40
CA VAL A 230 37.68 -29.43 20.50
C VAL A 230 37.31 -28.46 21.61
N VAL A 231 38.29 -28.18 22.48
CA VAL A 231 38.21 -27.17 23.54
C VAL A 231 39.22 -26.04 23.30
N VAL A 232 38.83 -24.83 23.69
CA VAL A 232 39.64 -23.62 23.59
C VAL A 232 39.85 -23.03 24.99
N ALA A 233 41.09 -22.89 25.42
CA ALA A 233 41.42 -22.26 26.70
C ALA A 233 41.71 -20.77 26.49
N VAL A 234 40.98 -19.91 27.20
CA VAL A 234 41.07 -18.44 27.12
C VAL A 234 41.49 -17.87 28.47
N HIS A 235 42.59 -17.12 28.50
CA HIS A 235 43.12 -16.45 29.70
C HIS A 235 42.71 -14.96 29.66
N MET A 236 42.17 -14.43 30.76
CA MET A 236 41.48 -13.13 30.77
C MET A 236 42.36 -11.93 31.17
N HIS A 237 43.59 -12.20 31.61
CA HIS A 237 44.53 -11.21 32.17
C HIS A 237 45.98 -11.44 31.70
N ALA A 238 46.19 -11.70 30.41
CA ALA A 238 47.54 -11.94 29.91
C ALA A 238 48.31 -10.62 29.77
N LYS A 239 49.55 -10.55 30.30
CA LYS A 239 50.47 -9.43 30.09
C LYS A 239 50.95 -9.43 28.63
N GLY A 240 50.44 -8.51 27.80
CA GLY A 240 51.00 -8.21 26.48
C GLY A 240 52.22 -7.29 26.56
N VAL A 241 52.86 -7.00 25.42
CA VAL A 241 54.11 -6.21 25.37
C VAL A 241 53.92 -4.75 25.82
N PHE A 242 52.73 -4.17 25.65
CA PHE A 242 52.42 -2.78 26.02
C PHE A 242 51.07 -2.57 26.75
N VAL A 243 50.18 -3.57 26.75
CA VAL A 243 48.84 -3.54 27.35
C VAL A 243 48.41 -4.94 27.79
N GLU A 244 47.48 -5.03 28.73
CA GLU A 244 46.85 -6.28 29.16
C GLU A 244 45.80 -6.73 28.14
N VAL A 245 45.76 -8.02 27.77
CA VAL A 245 44.93 -8.57 26.69
C VAL A 245 44.26 -9.88 27.10
N ASN A 246 43.20 -10.27 26.39
CA ASN A 246 42.66 -11.63 26.49
C ASN A 246 43.42 -12.54 25.51
N LYS A 247 43.71 -13.77 25.91
CA LYS A 247 44.62 -14.64 25.15
C LYS A 247 44.07 -16.05 25.00
N ILE A 248 43.99 -16.54 23.77
CA ILE A 248 43.80 -17.96 23.49
C ILE A 248 45.12 -18.68 23.79
N ALA A 249 45.16 -19.41 24.89
CA ALA A 249 46.37 -20.07 25.37
C ALA A 249 46.59 -21.45 24.71
N SER A 250 45.52 -22.16 24.37
CA SER A 250 45.59 -23.44 23.68
C SER A 250 44.27 -23.82 23.02
N VAL A 251 44.36 -24.56 21.91
CA VAL A 251 43.22 -25.18 21.21
C VAL A 251 43.57 -26.63 20.95
N TYR A 252 42.75 -27.57 21.42
CA TYR A 252 43.05 -28.99 21.28
C TYR A 252 41.81 -29.89 21.40
N GLY A 253 41.89 -31.10 20.84
CA GLY A 253 40.91 -32.16 21.06
C GLY A 253 41.04 -32.75 22.46
N LYS A 254 39.92 -32.89 23.19
CA LYS A 254 39.90 -33.43 24.55
C LYS A 254 39.58 -34.93 24.51
N ASP A 255 40.62 -35.75 24.56
CA ASP A 255 40.50 -37.21 24.46
C ASP A 255 39.87 -37.86 25.71
N ASN A 256 40.10 -37.28 26.89
CA ASN A 256 39.51 -37.75 28.14
C ASN A 256 38.06 -37.26 28.28
N ARG A 257 37.12 -38.01 27.69
CA ARG A 257 35.69 -37.71 27.70
C ARG A 257 35.07 -37.72 29.11
N GLN A 258 35.55 -38.61 30.00
CA GLN A 258 35.04 -38.69 31.36
C GLN A 258 35.37 -37.42 32.15
N ALA A 259 36.60 -36.93 32.05
CA ALA A 259 37.01 -35.66 32.66
C ALA A 259 36.26 -34.45 32.06
N LEU A 260 35.97 -34.47 30.76
CA LEU A 260 35.17 -33.42 30.12
C LEU A 260 33.71 -33.45 30.57
N GLN A 261 33.11 -34.64 30.71
CA GLN A 261 31.75 -34.80 31.23
C GLN A 261 31.67 -34.32 32.68
N GLU A 262 32.61 -34.72 33.52
CA GLU A 262 32.67 -34.27 34.92
C GLU A 262 32.79 -32.75 35.04
N GLN A 263 33.52 -32.11 34.13
CA GLN A 263 33.65 -30.65 34.08
C GLN A 263 32.35 -29.98 33.59
N LEU A 264 31.61 -30.59 32.65
CA LEU A 264 30.29 -30.11 32.23
C LEU A 264 29.22 -30.28 33.33
N ASP A 265 29.39 -31.26 34.22
CA ASP A 265 28.42 -31.52 35.29
C ASP A 265 28.65 -30.63 36.52
N ASN A 266 29.90 -30.21 36.78
CA ASN A 266 30.29 -29.50 38.01
C ASN A 266 30.74 -28.04 37.81
N ASP A 267 31.31 -27.71 36.65
CA ASP A 267 32.05 -26.47 36.42
C ASP A 267 31.41 -25.58 35.32
N LEU A 268 30.13 -25.85 34.99
CA LEU A 268 29.41 -25.22 33.88
C LEU A 268 29.02 -23.76 34.16
N LEU A 269 29.35 -22.88 33.20
CA LEU A 269 29.06 -21.45 33.27
C LEU A 269 28.07 -20.99 32.19
N TYR A 270 28.11 -21.59 31.00
CA TYR A 270 27.19 -21.30 29.89
C TYR A 270 26.89 -22.56 29.08
N ILE A 271 25.66 -22.70 28.60
CA ILE A 271 25.29 -23.76 27.65
C ILE A 271 24.25 -23.29 26.62
N ASN A 272 24.50 -23.58 25.34
CA ASN A 272 23.50 -23.45 24.29
C ASN A 272 22.76 -24.79 24.14
N LYS A 273 21.60 -24.94 24.81
CA LYS A 273 20.84 -26.20 24.88
C LYS A 273 20.50 -26.79 23.50
N GLU A 274 20.10 -25.94 22.55
CA GLU A 274 19.76 -26.37 21.19
C GLU A 274 20.97 -26.94 20.45
N LYS A 275 22.13 -26.26 20.54
CA LYS A 275 23.37 -26.79 19.95
C LYS A 275 23.89 -28.02 20.68
N ALA A 276 23.76 -28.06 22.00
CA ALA A 276 24.28 -29.12 22.84
C ALA A 276 23.52 -30.43 22.66
N ALA A 277 22.19 -30.38 22.45
CA ALA A 277 21.35 -31.56 22.28
C ALA A 277 21.84 -32.48 21.17
N ASP A 278 22.01 -31.97 19.95
CA ASP A 278 22.45 -32.82 18.83
C ASP A 278 23.96 -33.07 18.86
N TRP A 279 24.75 -32.09 19.32
CA TRP A 279 26.21 -32.15 19.17
C TRP A 279 26.90 -32.98 20.24
N LEU A 280 26.48 -32.90 21.52
CA LEU A 280 27.10 -33.68 22.61
C LEU A 280 26.91 -35.18 22.40
N HIS A 281 25.73 -35.61 21.93
CA HIS A 281 25.49 -37.00 21.54
C HIS A 281 26.44 -37.46 20.44
N SER A 282 26.66 -36.64 19.41
CA SER A 282 27.64 -36.94 18.35
C SER A 282 29.08 -37.07 18.88
N ALA A 283 29.39 -36.40 19.99
CA ALA A 283 30.68 -36.39 20.67
C ALA A 283 30.83 -37.50 21.74
N ARG A 284 29.79 -38.33 21.95
CA ARG A 284 29.68 -39.33 23.04
C ARG A 284 29.75 -38.70 24.43
N LEU A 285 29.17 -37.51 24.58
CA LEU A 285 28.93 -36.81 25.85
C LEU A 285 27.43 -36.75 26.11
N GLN A 286 27.05 -36.60 27.37
CA GLN A 286 25.66 -36.43 27.80
C GLN A 286 25.38 -34.96 28.13
N LEU A 287 24.15 -34.54 27.87
CA LEU A 287 23.65 -33.26 28.36
C LEU A 287 23.66 -33.26 29.90
N PRO A 288 24.19 -32.21 30.55
CA PRO A 288 24.15 -32.09 32.01
C PRO A 288 22.72 -32.15 32.54
N ALA A 289 22.55 -32.65 33.76
CA ALA A 289 21.24 -32.78 34.39
C ALA A 289 20.50 -31.43 34.48
N GLU A 290 19.17 -31.46 34.40
CA GLU A 290 18.34 -30.25 34.40
C GLU A 290 18.55 -29.40 35.68
N ASN A 291 18.86 -30.03 36.81
CA ASN A 291 19.19 -29.36 38.08
C ASN A 291 20.55 -28.62 38.06
N THR A 292 21.50 -29.07 37.24
CA THR A 292 22.77 -28.39 36.99
C THR A 292 22.54 -27.16 36.12
N ILE A 293 21.68 -27.27 35.10
CA ILE A 293 21.41 -26.18 34.16
C ILE A 293 20.48 -25.11 34.75
N ASN A 294 19.53 -25.50 35.61
CA ASN A 294 18.56 -24.60 36.24
C ASN A 294 19.00 -24.11 37.64
N GLY A 295 20.16 -24.57 38.13
CA GLY A 295 20.85 -24.03 39.31
C GLY A 295 20.31 -24.52 40.66
N SER A 296 20.96 -25.53 41.25
CA SER A 296 20.78 -25.94 42.66
C SER A 296 21.98 -25.59 43.55
N SER A 297 23.07 -25.05 42.99
CA SER A 297 24.37 -24.83 43.66
C SER A 297 24.78 -23.36 43.84
N GLY A 298 23.88 -22.39 43.60
CA GLY A 298 24.11 -20.97 43.91
C GLY A 298 24.73 -20.10 42.79
N THR A 299 25.15 -20.68 41.66
CA THR A 299 25.65 -19.93 40.49
C THR A 299 24.77 -20.23 39.27
N LYS A 300 24.18 -19.20 38.66
CA LYS A 300 23.28 -19.37 37.49
C LYS A 300 24.10 -19.68 36.23
N VAL A 301 23.87 -20.84 35.62
CA VAL A 301 24.38 -21.17 34.28
C VAL A 301 23.68 -20.28 33.24
N LEU A 302 24.46 -19.53 32.44
CA LEU A 302 23.93 -18.64 31.41
C LEU A 302 23.45 -19.41 30.18
N GLN A 303 22.37 -18.93 29.56
CA GLN A 303 21.83 -19.44 28.30
C GLN A 303 21.84 -18.35 27.21
N PRO A 304 21.65 -18.69 25.92
CA PRO A 304 21.69 -17.70 24.83
C PRO A 304 20.82 -16.46 25.05
N ASP A 305 19.65 -16.65 25.64
CA ASP A 305 18.73 -15.57 25.99
C ASP A 305 19.25 -14.65 27.10
N ASP A 306 20.02 -15.17 28.06
CA ASP A 306 20.65 -14.36 29.10
C ASP A 306 21.73 -13.44 28.50
N ILE A 307 22.47 -13.92 27.48
CA ILE A 307 23.46 -13.10 26.76
C ILE A 307 22.77 -12.00 25.94
N ARG A 308 21.66 -12.33 25.25
CA ARG A 308 20.86 -11.36 24.49
C ARG A 308 20.19 -10.31 25.38
N LYS A 309 19.89 -10.64 26.63
CA LYS A 309 19.25 -9.77 27.63
C LYS A 309 20.24 -9.12 28.61
N GLY A 310 21.53 -9.47 28.54
CA GLY A 310 22.55 -9.02 29.48
C GLY A 310 23.01 -7.58 29.26
N PRO A 311 23.59 -6.93 30.30
CA PRO A 311 23.87 -5.48 30.34
C PRO A 311 24.78 -4.96 29.20
N TYR A 312 25.58 -5.82 28.58
CA TYR A 312 26.46 -5.47 27.46
C TYR A 312 25.76 -5.47 26.09
N TYR A 313 24.59 -6.11 25.96
CA TYR A 313 23.91 -6.39 24.69
C TYR A 313 22.41 -6.09 24.67
N SER A 314 21.73 -6.12 25.82
CA SER A 314 20.55 -5.29 26.00
C SER A 314 21.04 -3.84 25.95
N ARG A 315 20.65 -3.09 24.92
CA ARG A 315 20.51 -1.65 25.15
C ARG A 315 19.66 -1.51 26.42
N SER A 316 20.01 -0.60 27.31
CA SER A 316 18.99 0.23 27.93
C SER A 316 18.05 0.62 26.79
N ARG A 317 16.93 -0.10 26.60
CA ARG A 317 15.91 0.39 25.69
C ARG A 317 15.56 1.73 26.30
N SER A 318 15.87 2.81 25.58
CA SER A 318 15.35 4.12 25.93
C SER A 318 13.88 3.93 26.28
N ALA A 319 13.42 4.57 27.36
CA ALA A 319 12.03 4.49 27.77
C ALA A 319 11.08 4.90 26.62
N LEU A 320 11.57 5.74 25.70
CA LEU A 320 10.88 6.21 24.51
C LEU A 320 10.74 5.15 23.41
N SER A 321 11.55 4.08 23.41
CA SER A 321 11.51 3.04 22.37
C SER A 321 10.19 2.26 22.43
N PRO A 322 9.29 2.38 21.44
CA PRO A 322 8.01 1.69 21.47
C PRO A 322 8.17 0.21 21.07
N GLU A 323 7.45 -0.67 21.77
CA GLU A 323 7.47 -2.10 21.47
C GLU A 323 6.82 -2.41 20.12
N GLU A 324 7.37 -3.40 19.41
CA GLU A 324 6.80 -3.88 18.14
C GLU A 324 6.02 -5.18 18.33
N THR A 325 4.76 -5.04 18.74
CA THR A 325 3.79 -6.14 18.70
C THR A 325 3.36 -6.46 17.27
N LEU A 326 2.76 -7.63 17.04
CA LEU A 326 2.17 -7.96 15.73
C LEU A 326 1.11 -6.94 15.30
N ALA A 327 0.29 -6.46 16.25
CA ALA A 327 -0.69 -5.41 16.02
C ALA A 327 -0.03 -4.07 15.63
N ALA A 328 1.01 -3.64 16.35
CA ALA A 328 1.74 -2.41 16.04
C ALA A 328 2.42 -2.48 14.66
N ARG A 329 2.97 -3.66 14.32
CA ARG A 329 3.55 -3.92 12.99
C ARG A 329 2.49 -3.85 11.89
N PHE A 330 1.32 -4.46 12.10
CA PHE A 330 0.21 -4.40 11.15
C PHE A 330 -0.25 -2.96 10.93
N VAL A 331 -0.48 -2.20 12.02
CA VAL A 331 -0.84 -0.77 11.94
C VAL A 331 0.23 -0.01 11.15
N ARG A 332 1.53 -0.19 11.45
CA ARG A 332 2.62 0.50 10.73
C ARG A 332 2.69 0.14 9.24
N GLN A 333 2.57 -1.15 8.90
CA GLN A 333 2.66 -1.62 7.52
C GLN A 333 1.43 -1.23 6.69
N MET A 334 0.24 -1.28 7.28
CA MET A 334 -1.02 -1.20 6.53
C MET A 334 -1.76 0.12 6.74
N GLN A 335 -1.80 0.64 7.97
CA GLN A 335 -2.64 1.78 8.35
C GLN A 335 -1.88 3.11 8.46
N ASP A 336 -0.82 3.18 9.27
CA ASP A 336 -0.15 4.42 9.62
C ASP A 336 1.35 4.19 9.84
N LYS A 337 2.16 4.57 8.85
CA LYS A 337 3.62 4.46 8.96
C LYS A 337 4.21 5.35 10.08
N PHE A 338 3.51 6.41 10.50
CA PHE A 338 3.91 7.30 11.61
C PHE A 338 3.47 6.79 12.98
N GLN A 339 2.91 5.59 13.08
CA GLN A 339 2.54 4.99 14.36
C GLN A 339 3.70 4.95 15.37
N VAL A 340 4.95 4.83 14.90
CA VAL A 340 6.13 4.87 15.77
C VAL A 340 6.33 6.26 16.39
N LEU A 341 6.17 7.33 15.60
CA LEU A 341 6.24 8.71 16.10
C LEU A 341 5.15 8.98 17.13
N LYS A 342 3.92 8.55 16.81
CA LYS A 342 2.78 8.66 17.73
C LYS A 342 3.07 7.93 19.05
N ALA A 343 3.51 6.68 18.99
CA ALA A 343 3.81 5.90 20.19
C ALA A 343 4.94 6.48 21.03
N VAL A 344 5.94 7.12 20.40
CA VAL A 344 7.00 7.85 21.11
C VAL A 344 6.42 9.07 21.83
N GLN A 345 5.60 9.88 21.16
CA GLN A 345 4.96 11.05 21.77
C GLN A 345 3.98 10.66 22.89
N ASP A 346 3.27 9.55 22.75
CA ASP A 346 2.38 9.00 23.78
C ASP A 346 3.21 8.59 25.02
N LYS A 347 4.33 7.89 24.83
CA LYS A 347 5.28 7.58 25.91
C LYS A 347 5.86 8.81 26.60
N ILE A 348 6.22 9.84 25.83
CA ILE A 348 6.68 11.13 26.38
C ILE A 348 5.59 11.74 27.26
N ARG A 349 4.33 11.71 26.81
CA ARG A 349 3.18 12.22 27.57
C ARG A 349 2.96 11.42 28.86
N GLU A 350 2.98 10.09 28.78
CA GLU A 350 2.83 9.18 29.92
C GLU A 350 3.96 9.36 30.95
N SER A 351 5.18 9.64 30.51
CA SER A 351 6.32 9.89 31.39
C SER A 351 6.40 11.34 31.90
N GLY A 352 5.41 12.20 31.62
CA GLY A 352 5.39 13.60 32.05
C GLY A 352 6.38 14.52 31.31
N GLY A 353 6.83 14.13 30.12
CA GLY A 353 7.71 14.93 29.27
C GLY A 353 7.00 16.16 28.65
N LYS A 354 7.79 17.04 28.04
CA LYS A 354 7.29 18.31 27.49
C LYS A 354 6.71 18.08 26.10
N LEU A 355 5.38 18.07 26.00
CA LEU A 355 4.66 17.95 24.73
C LEU A 355 3.55 19.01 24.63
N ASP A 356 3.62 19.87 23.61
CA ASP A 356 2.64 20.87 23.24
C ASP A 356 2.46 20.92 21.71
N ASP A 357 1.51 21.72 21.21
CA ASP A 357 1.21 21.78 19.77
C ASP A 357 2.41 22.20 18.89
N SER A 358 3.39 22.92 19.44
CA SER A 358 4.57 23.40 18.70
C SER A 358 5.65 22.33 18.55
N ASN A 359 5.63 21.28 19.37
CA ASN A 359 6.54 20.15 19.31
C ASN A 359 5.83 18.81 19.04
N ASP A 360 4.53 18.84 18.76
CA ASP A 360 3.77 17.69 18.26
C ASP A 360 4.05 17.48 16.75
N ALA A 361 5.12 16.72 16.46
CA ALA A 361 5.54 16.42 15.11
C ALA A 361 4.53 15.54 14.34
N TYR A 362 3.81 14.67 15.04
CA TYR A 362 2.73 13.86 14.47
C TYR A 362 1.55 14.73 14.02
N LEU A 363 1.16 15.73 14.82
CA LEU A 363 0.14 16.73 14.46
C LEU A 363 0.59 17.59 13.27
N ALA A 364 1.84 18.05 13.28
CA ALA A 364 2.40 18.81 12.16
C ALA A 364 2.39 17.99 10.85
N GLU A 365 2.78 16.71 10.92
CA GLU A 365 2.70 15.74 9.81
C GLU A 365 1.26 15.59 9.30
N GLU A 366 0.31 15.42 10.22
CA GLU A 366 -1.08 15.20 9.87
C GLU A 366 -1.67 16.40 9.11
N LEU A 367 -1.33 17.63 9.52
CA LEU A 367 -1.82 18.87 8.92
C LEU A 367 -1.07 19.25 7.62
N PHE A 368 0.16 18.77 7.45
CA PHE A 368 1.04 19.08 6.31
C PHE A 368 0.34 18.99 4.95
N HIS A 369 -0.34 17.87 4.70
CA HIS A 369 -0.94 17.61 3.39
C HIS A 369 -2.03 18.62 2.99
N GLY A 370 -2.87 18.99 3.95
CA GLY A 370 -3.95 19.96 3.71
C GLY A 370 -3.39 21.38 3.50
N LYS A 371 -2.40 21.76 4.32
CA LYS A 371 -1.70 23.05 4.18
C LYS A 371 -0.96 23.17 2.85
N ALA A 372 -0.25 22.12 2.44
CA ALA A 372 0.49 22.10 1.18
C ALA A 372 -0.45 22.15 -0.04
N GLU A 373 -1.58 21.42 -0.03
CA GLU A 373 -2.58 21.55 -1.09
C GLU A 373 -3.14 22.98 -1.15
N ASN A 374 -3.51 23.56 -0.01
CA ASN A 374 -4.04 24.92 0.05
C ASN A 374 -3.04 25.94 -0.52
N ASP A 375 -1.78 25.88 -0.10
CA ASP A 375 -0.72 26.76 -0.58
C ASP A 375 -0.57 26.72 -2.11
N LEU A 376 -0.62 25.52 -2.69
CA LEU A 376 -0.53 25.32 -4.14
C LEU A 376 -1.79 25.80 -4.87
N ASN A 377 -2.97 25.59 -4.29
CA ASN A 377 -4.23 26.11 -4.84
C ASN A 377 -4.23 27.64 -4.83
N VAL A 378 -3.81 28.27 -3.73
CA VAL A 378 -3.67 29.73 -3.62
C VAL A 378 -2.68 30.25 -4.67
N MET A 379 -1.53 29.58 -4.83
CA MET A 379 -0.55 29.93 -5.87
C MET A 379 -1.15 29.82 -7.28
N LYS A 380 -1.89 28.74 -7.56
CA LYS A 380 -2.54 28.50 -8.86
C LYS A 380 -3.61 29.56 -9.19
N GLU A 381 -4.48 29.88 -8.23
CA GLU A 381 -5.53 30.89 -8.40
C GLU A 381 -4.96 32.31 -8.51
N ARG A 382 -3.89 32.61 -7.74
CA ARG A 382 -3.30 33.96 -7.69
C ARG A 382 -2.39 34.27 -8.87
N TYR A 383 -1.66 33.30 -9.39
CA TYR A 383 -0.62 33.54 -10.39
C TYR A 383 -0.84 32.77 -11.68
N VAL A 384 -0.98 31.44 -11.62
CA VAL A 384 -1.00 30.58 -12.82
C VAL A 384 -2.22 30.82 -13.69
N LYS A 385 -3.43 30.83 -13.11
CA LYS A 385 -4.66 31.07 -13.87
C LYS A 385 -4.74 32.48 -14.46
N PRO A 386 -4.43 33.56 -13.71
CA PRO A 386 -4.34 34.90 -14.29
C PRO A 386 -3.31 35.00 -15.41
N LEU A 387 -2.14 34.37 -15.26
CA LEU A 387 -1.11 34.33 -16.30
C LEU A 387 -1.63 33.65 -17.57
N ALA A 388 -2.21 32.45 -17.44
CA ALA A 388 -2.80 31.71 -18.56
C ALA A 388 -3.91 32.50 -19.27
N LYS A 389 -4.77 33.16 -18.49
CA LYS A 389 -5.84 34.01 -19.02
C LYS A 389 -5.28 35.18 -19.81
N LEU A 390 -4.30 35.91 -19.28
CA LEU A 390 -3.71 37.05 -19.98
C LEU A 390 -2.90 36.63 -21.22
N LEU A 391 -2.22 35.48 -21.20
CA LEU A 391 -1.57 34.91 -22.39
C LEU A 391 -2.59 34.65 -23.51
N ALA A 392 -3.77 34.12 -23.15
CA ALA A 392 -4.87 33.94 -24.08
C ALA A 392 -5.44 35.27 -24.58
N ASP A 393 -5.79 36.18 -23.66
CA ASP A 393 -6.41 37.48 -23.96
C ASP A 393 -5.50 38.38 -24.83
N TYR A 394 -4.18 38.31 -24.64
CA TYR A 394 -3.20 39.09 -25.42
C TYR A 394 -2.72 38.41 -26.69
N ASP A 395 -3.14 37.17 -26.92
CA ASP A 395 -2.64 36.29 -27.97
C ASP A 395 -1.10 36.29 -28.02
N ILE A 396 -0.50 35.98 -26.87
CA ILE A 396 0.94 35.84 -26.69
C ILE A 396 1.20 34.38 -26.30
N PRO A 397 1.96 33.60 -27.09
CA PRO A 397 2.32 32.25 -26.69
C PRO A 397 3.28 32.30 -25.50
N GLN A 398 3.23 31.29 -24.63
CA GLN A 398 4.10 31.23 -23.44
C GLN A 398 5.60 31.32 -23.83
N SER A 399 5.99 30.69 -24.94
CA SER A 399 7.36 30.75 -25.46
C SER A 399 7.84 32.18 -25.76
N ALA A 400 6.96 33.06 -26.26
CA ALA A 400 7.32 34.45 -26.51
C ALA A 400 7.45 35.25 -25.22
N LEU A 401 6.60 34.99 -24.22
CA LEU A 401 6.79 35.54 -22.87
C LEU A 401 8.13 35.09 -22.27
N ASP A 402 8.47 33.82 -22.43
CA ASP A 402 9.73 33.25 -21.93
C ASP A 402 10.95 33.89 -22.59
N GLU A 403 10.92 34.10 -23.92
CA GLU A 403 11.97 34.84 -24.63
C GLU A 403 12.12 36.26 -24.11
N TYR A 404 11.00 36.96 -23.88
CA TYR A 404 11.00 38.32 -23.33
C TYR A 404 11.61 38.37 -21.91
N LEU A 405 11.16 37.48 -21.03
CA LEU A 405 11.67 37.36 -19.66
C LEU A 405 13.18 37.08 -19.63
N TYR A 406 13.65 36.21 -20.52
CA TYR A 406 15.06 35.90 -20.67
C TYR A 406 15.84 37.11 -21.16
N ALA A 407 15.40 37.76 -22.24
CA ALA A 407 16.05 38.95 -22.80
C ALA A 407 16.15 40.09 -21.79
N ARG A 408 15.12 40.26 -20.94
CA ARG A 408 15.10 41.26 -19.86
C ARG A 408 16.18 41.01 -18.79
N HIS A 409 16.52 39.75 -18.51
CA HIS A 409 17.51 39.36 -17.49
C HIS A 409 18.93 39.13 -18.05
N ALA A 410 19.07 38.80 -19.34
CA ALA A 410 20.33 38.40 -19.94
C ALA A 410 21.46 39.43 -19.75
N PRO A 411 21.26 40.76 -19.93
CA PRO A 411 22.36 41.73 -19.81
C PRO A 411 22.96 41.82 -18.40
N GLU A 412 22.12 41.88 -17.36
CA GLU A 412 22.59 41.92 -15.97
C GLU A 412 23.25 40.60 -15.56
N ARG A 413 22.78 39.48 -16.11
CA ARG A 413 23.39 38.17 -15.91
C ARG A 413 24.74 38.06 -16.60
N ASN A 414 24.87 38.49 -17.84
CA ASN A 414 26.13 38.51 -18.60
C ASN A 414 27.16 39.38 -17.89
N ALA A 415 26.78 40.58 -17.46
CA ALA A 415 27.66 41.48 -16.71
C ALA A 415 28.15 40.86 -15.38
N HIS A 416 27.29 40.11 -14.69
CA HIS A 416 27.71 39.38 -13.49
C HIS A 416 28.67 38.23 -13.80
N ILE A 417 28.37 37.40 -14.82
CA ILE A 417 29.23 36.27 -15.20
C ILE A 417 30.60 36.76 -15.67
N ALA A 418 30.66 37.83 -16.47
CA ALA A 418 31.93 38.40 -16.94
C ALA A 418 32.88 38.78 -15.80
N LYS A 419 32.34 39.23 -14.64
CA LYS A 419 33.13 39.57 -13.45
C LYS A 419 33.77 38.35 -12.77
N ILE A 420 33.09 37.19 -12.81
CA ILE A 420 33.52 35.98 -12.09
C ILE A 420 34.11 34.90 -13.00
N ASN A 421 33.92 35.04 -14.32
CA ASN A 421 34.39 34.12 -15.34
C ASN A 421 34.88 34.91 -16.56
N PRO A 422 36.18 35.29 -16.59
CA PRO A 422 36.77 36.05 -17.69
C PRO A 422 36.68 35.39 -19.07
N LYS A 423 36.40 34.07 -19.13
CA LYS A 423 36.22 33.33 -20.38
C LYS A 423 34.86 33.59 -21.04
N MET A 424 33.92 34.24 -20.34
CA MET A 424 32.59 34.58 -20.83
C MET A 424 32.34 36.09 -20.66
N PRO A 425 33.01 36.95 -21.46
CA PRO A 425 32.84 38.40 -21.38
C PRO A 425 31.43 38.87 -21.79
N ASP A 426 30.75 38.09 -22.63
CA ASP A 426 29.32 38.21 -22.94
C ASP A 426 28.72 36.81 -23.13
N GLY A 427 27.38 36.72 -23.17
CA GLY A 427 26.66 35.48 -23.43
C GLY A 427 26.64 34.48 -22.26
N GLY A 428 27.21 34.84 -21.10
CA GLY A 428 27.24 33.98 -19.91
C GLY A 428 25.86 33.53 -19.38
N SER A 429 24.78 34.18 -19.80
CA SER A 429 23.40 33.77 -19.55
C SER A 429 22.89 32.68 -20.49
N GLY A 430 23.59 32.35 -21.58
CA GLY A 430 23.11 31.57 -22.72
C GLY A 430 22.44 32.40 -23.83
N MET A 431 22.42 33.72 -23.68
CA MET A 431 21.97 34.72 -24.65
C MET A 431 22.93 35.93 -24.60
N THR A 432 23.40 36.39 -25.75
CA THR A 432 24.27 37.57 -25.85
C THR A 432 23.50 38.86 -25.62
N ASN A 433 24.21 39.96 -25.30
CA ASN A 433 23.56 41.27 -25.11
C ASN A 433 22.88 41.78 -26.39
N ALA A 434 23.46 41.46 -27.56
CA ALA A 434 22.89 41.83 -28.85
C ALA A 434 21.57 41.10 -29.12
N GLU A 435 21.53 39.77 -28.95
CA GLU A 435 20.30 38.98 -29.10
C GLU A 435 19.20 39.44 -28.13
N ALA A 436 19.58 39.77 -26.88
CA ALA A 436 18.65 40.30 -25.90
C ALA A 436 18.05 41.63 -26.37
N SER A 437 18.87 42.55 -26.90
CA SER A 437 18.38 43.82 -27.46
C SER A 437 17.41 43.59 -28.61
N ASP A 438 17.72 42.69 -29.54
CA ASP A 438 16.87 42.39 -30.70
C ASP A 438 15.48 41.88 -30.30
N ILE A 439 15.40 41.01 -29.29
CA ILE A 439 14.13 40.51 -28.74
C ILE A 439 13.35 41.67 -28.10
N MET A 440 14.01 42.49 -27.29
CA MET A 440 13.36 43.65 -26.67
C MET A 440 12.86 44.67 -27.71
N ASP A 441 13.62 44.91 -28.78
CA ASP A 441 13.21 45.76 -29.91
C ASP A 441 12.05 45.17 -30.72
N ARG A 442 12.01 43.85 -30.87
CA ARG A 442 10.87 43.16 -31.51
C ARG A 442 9.60 43.35 -30.70
N VAL A 443 9.67 43.22 -29.38
CA VAL A 443 8.53 43.47 -28.48
C VAL A 443 8.09 44.93 -28.56
N ARG A 444 9.02 45.89 -28.51
CA ARG A 444 8.70 47.32 -28.69
C ARG A 444 7.97 47.59 -30.01
N ARG A 445 8.51 47.08 -31.13
CA ARG A 445 7.92 47.25 -32.47
C ARG A 445 6.57 46.56 -32.64
N SER A 446 6.28 45.52 -31.87
CA SER A 446 4.97 44.84 -31.91
C SER A 446 3.82 45.67 -31.34
N GLY A 447 4.11 46.77 -30.63
CA GLY A 447 3.11 47.55 -29.90
C GLY A 447 2.53 46.86 -28.66
N LYS A 448 3.02 45.65 -28.30
CA LYS A 448 2.54 44.86 -27.16
C LYS A 448 3.35 45.04 -25.86
N GLN A 449 4.20 46.06 -25.76
CA GLN A 449 5.14 46.25 -24.64
C GLN A 449 4.43 46.18 -23.26
N ALA A 450 3.32 46.92 -23.09
CA ALA A 450 2.57 46.95 -21.83
C ALA A 450 1.98 45.58 -21.47
N GLN A 451 1.58 44.78 -22.46
CA GLN A 451 1.06 43.43 -22.28
C GLN A 451 2.16 42.48 -21.79
N TYR A 452 3.35 42.54 -22.40
CA TYR A 452 4.51 41.77 -21.97
C TYR A 452 4.97 42.17 -20.56
N ASP A 453 4.98 43.47 -20.23
CA ASP A 453 5.34 43.96 -18.91
C ASP A 453 4.35 43.48 -17.84
N ARG A 454 3.05 43.46 -18.14
CA ARG A 454 2.03 42.92 -17.23
C ARG A 454 2.19 41.42 -17.00
N LEU A 455 2.45 40.64 -18.04
CA LEU A 455 2.71 39.21 -17.93
C LEU A 455 3.99 38.94 -17.11
N ALA A 456 5.05 39.72 -17.37
CA ALA A 456 6.31 39.62 -16.65
C ALA A 456 6.16 39.97 -15.16
N GLY A 457 5.32 40.97 -14.84
CA GLY A 457 5.01 41.34 -13.45
C GLY A 457 4.42 40.18 -12.64
N ILE A 458 3.57 39.34 -13.24
CA ILE A 458 3.03 38.14 -12.55
C ILE A 458 4.15 37.15 -12.21
N VAL A 459 5.12 36.97 -13.13
CA VAL A 459 6.29 36.11 -12.90
C VAL A 459 7.20 36.70 -11.83
N ASP A 460 7.40 38.01 -11.84
CA ASP A 460 8.18 38.72 -10.83
C ASP A 460 7.55 38.58 -9.43
N ASP A 461 6.22 38.69 -9.34
CA ASP A 461 5.48 38.48 -8.09
C ASP A 461 5.59 37.05 -7.56
N MET A 462 5.59 36.03 -8.44
CA MET A 462 5.85 34.65 -8.04
C MET A 462 7.24 34.48 -7.44
N LEU A 463 8.26 35.08 -8.07
CA LEU A 463 9.64 35.01 -7.60
C LEU A 463 9.85 35.82 -6.30
N ALA A 464 9.13 36.94 -6.14
CA ALA A 464 9.10 37.71 -4.89
C ALA A 464 8.48 36.88 -3.76
N ARG A 465 7.33 36.25 -4.00
CA ARG A 465 6.69 35.36 -3.04
C ARG A 465 7.59 34.19 -2.66
N ARG A 466 8.32 33.61 -3.62
CA ARG A 466 9.32 32.57 -3.35
C ARG A 466 10.40 33.06 -2.36
N ARG A 467 10.98 34.24 -2.59
CA ARG A 467 12.00 34.82 -1.71
C ARG A 467 11.46 35.04 -0.29
N GLU A 468 10.25 35.59 -0.19
CA GLU A 468 9.55 35.78 1.10
C GLU A 468 9.36 34.45 1.83
N LEU A 469 8.98 33.38 1.12
CA LEU A 469 8.85 32.03 1.70
C LEU A 469 10.18 31.49 2.21
N ILE A 470 11.28 31.65 1.48
CA ILE A 470 12.61 31.19 1.92
C ILE A 470 13.00 31.89 3.23
N LYS A 471 12.69 33.19 3.36
CA LYS A 471 12.95 33.99 4.56
C LYS A 471 12.06 33.56 5.73
N THR A 472 10.74 33.57 5.53
CA THR A 472 9.75 33.23 6.57
C THR A 472 9.80 31.77 7.03
N ALA A 473 10.24 30.85 6.18
CA ALA A 473 10.43 29.44 6.51
C ALA A 473 11.75 29.14 7.24
N GLY A 474 12.63 30.14 7.44
CA GLY A 474 13.93 29.98 8.07
C GLY A 474 14.91 29.10 7.29
N LEU A 475 14.78 29.04 5.96
CA LEU A 475 15.59 28.16 5.10
C LEU A 475 16.97 28.74 4.75
N GLU A 476 17.15 30.06 4.91
CA GLU A 476 18.39 30.80 4.73
C GLU A 476 18.56 31.87 5.81
N LYS A 477 19.79 32.35 5.99
CA LYS A 477 20.11 33.43 6.93
C LYS A 477 19.49 34.76 6.50
N GLU A 478 19.14 35.59 7.48
CA GLU A 478 18.71 36.97 7.22
C GLU A 478 19.76 37.76 6.42
N GLY A 479 19.31 38.63 5.52
CA GLY A 479 20.19 39.41 4.62
C GLY A 479 20.65 38.68 3.35
N VAL A 480 20.77 37.34 3.34
CA VAL A 480 21.19 36.59 2.12
C VAL A 480 20.13 36.69 1.02
N VAL A 481 18.86 36.55 1.38
CA VAL A 481 17.74 36.68 0.44
C VAL A 481 17.61 38.12 -0.08
N ASP A 482 17.87 39.11 0.79
CA ASP A 482 17.86 40.53 0.43
C ASP A 482 19.01 40.85 -0.54
N ALA A 483 20.19 40.27 -0.34
CA ALA A 483 21.31 40.35 -1.28
C ALA A 483 20.98 39.71 -2.64
N TRP A 484 20.24 38.60 -2.68
CA TRP A 484 19.79 38.01 -3.95
C TRP A 484 18.82 38.92 -4.70
N GLN A 485 17.95 39.61 -3.98
CA GLN A 485 17.01 40.57 -4.56
C GLN A 485 17.74 41.80 -5.11
N ASN A 486 18.78 42.27 -4.43
CA ASN A 486 19.55 43.44 -4.87
C ASN A 486 20.56 43.13 -6.00
N ALA A 487 20.89 41.85 -6.23
CA ALA A 487 21.86 41.46 -7.24
C ALA A 487 21.36 41.64 -8.68
N TYR A 488 20.05 41.60 -8.90
CA TYR A 488 19.42 41.59 -10.22
C TYR A 488 18.09 42.33 -10.17
N LYS A 489 17.86 43.25 -11.12
CA LYS A 489 16.62 44.01 -11.23
C LYS A 489 15.49 43.17 -11.85
N HIS A 490 15.82 42.30 -12.80
CA HIS A 490 14.85 41.55 -13.60
C HIS A 490 15.07 40.04 -13.54
N TYR A 491 15.52 39.54 -12.38
CA TYR A 491 15.86 38.14 -12.19
C TYR A 491 14.77 37.17 -12.66
N VAL A 492 15.16 36.23 -13.53
CA VAL A 492 14.38 35.04 -13.85
C VAL A 492 15.25 33.78 -13.81
N PRO A 493 14.69 32.61 -13.46
CA PRO A 493 15.49 31.40 -13.32
C PRO A 493 15.91 30.84 -14.69
N LEU A 494 17.22 30.89 -14.98
CA LEU A 494 17.82 30.33 -16.19
C LEU A 494 18.42 28.93 -15.95
N LYS A 495 17.56 27.92 -15.74
CA LYS A 495 17.93 26.53 -15.38
C LYS A 495 17.64 25.52 -16.52
N GLY A 496 17.96 24.24 -16.31
CA GLY A 496 17.72 23.13 -17.27
C GLY A 496 18.89 22.80 -18.21
N GLN A 497 19.02 21.53 -18.59
CA GLN A 497 19.89 21.00 -19.66
C GLN A 497 19.00 20.33 -20.73
N ASP A 498 19.44 20.32 -21.99
CA ASP A 498 18.62 19.83 -23.13
C ASP A 498 18.34 18.32 -23.11
N ALA A 499 19.03 17.53 -22.29
CA ALA A 499 19.01 16.06 -22.38
C ALA A 499 18.37 15.31 -21.19
N ASP A 500 18.12 15.93 -20.04
CA ASP A 500 17.50 15.22 -18.92
C ASP A 500 16.58 16.14 -18.10
N GLY A 501 15.34 15.68 -17.91
CA GLY A 501 14.35 16.35 -17.06
C GLY A 501 14.92 16.59 -15.67
N THR A 502 14.90 17.85 -15.22
CA THR A 502 15.36 18.16 -13.87
C THR A 502 14.41 17.55 -12.85
N VAL A 503 14.91 16.61 -12.04
CA VAL A 503 14.14 16.04 -10.93
C VAL A 503 13.87 17.16 -9.91
N PRO A 504 12.61 17.41 -9.52
CA PRO A 504 12.28 18.44 -8.55
C PRO A 504 13.00 18.26 -7.20
N ARG A 505 13.49 19.35 -6.60
CA ARG A 505 14.36 19.32 -5.40
C ARG A 505 13.57 19.49 -4.09
N THR A 506 12.43 18.82 -3.98
CA THR A 506 11.60 18.86 -2.75
C THR A 506 12.12 17.99 -1.61
N GLY A 507 13.15 17.15 -1.83
CA GLY A 507 13.70 16.22 -0.84
C GLY A 507 12.83 14.97 -0.59
N ARG A 508 13.40 13.91 -0.01
CA ARG A 508 12.68 12.68 0.36
C ARG A 508 12.01 12.84 1.74
N GLY A 509 10.74 12.45 1.86
CA GLY A 509 9.97 12.63 3.10
C GLY A 509 9.95 14.08 3.57
N TYR A 510 10.19 14.32 4.85
CA TYR A 510 10.26 15.66 5.47
C TYR A 510 11.68 16.22 5.58
N VAL A 511 12.68 15.60 4.93
CA VAL A 511 14.07 16.07 5.00
C VAL A 511 14.23 17.38 4.23
N ILE A 512 14.83 18.37 4.90
CA ILE A 512 15.26 19.63 4.31
C ILE A 512 16.78 19.69 4.33
N SER A 513 17.39 19.62 3.15
CA SER A 513 18.85 19.70 2.98
C SER A 513 19.24 20.49 1.74
N GLY A 514 20.53 20.83 1.67
CA GLY A 514 21.14 21.57 0.56
C GLY A 514 20.89 23.09 0.59
N LYS A 515 21.58 23.81 -0.30
CA LYS A 515 21.43 25.27 -0.48
C LYS A 515 20.12 25.62 -1.19
N GLU A 516 19.50 26.75 -0.86
CA GLU A 516 18.26 27.25 -1.52
C GLU A 516 18.55 28.00 -2.84
N SER A 517 19.79 28.44 -3.03
CA SER A 517 20.29 28.98 -4.29
C SER A 517 21.67 28.41 -4.63
N LYS A 518 21.97 28.33 -5.93
CA LYS A 518 23.31 27.97 -6.45
C LYS A 518 23.89 29.19 -7.15
N MET A 519 25.20 29.39 -6.99
CA MET A 519 25.91 30.43 -7.72
C MET A 519 25.93 30.09 -9.21
N ALA A 520 25.72 31.12 -10.03
CA ALA A 520 25.78 31.00 -11.47
C ALA A 520 27.24 30.99 -11.93
N MET A 521 27.63 30.03 -12.78
CA MET A 521 29.00 29.93 -13.30
C MET A 521 29.12 30.31 -14.79
N GLY A 522 27.98 30.63 -15.42
CA GLY A 522 27.86 30.81 -16.87
C GLY A 522 27.28 29.57 -17.55
N ARG A 523 26.64 29.75 -18.71
CA ARG A 523 26.12 28.67 -19.57
C ARG A 523 26.21 29.05 -21.05
N ASN A 524 26.44 28.06 -21.90
CA ASN A 524 26.46 28.23 -23.36
C ASN A 524 25.11 27.90 -24.02
N SER A 525 24.33 26.97 -23.47
CA SER A 525 23.01 26.64 -24.00
C SER A 525 21.93 27.60 -23.50
N ARG A 526 20.84 27.73 -24.25
CA ARG A 526 19.63 28.45 -23.80
C ARG A 526 19.02 27.73 -22.60
N ALA A 527 18.47 28.50 -21.66
CA ALA A 527 17.68 27.96 -20.57
C ALA A 527 16.30 27.45 -21.03
N GLN A 528 15.73 26.52 -20.27
CA GLN A 528 14.31 26.13 -20.40
C GLN A 528 13.40 27.29 -19.98
N SER A 529 12.08 27.16 -20.22
CA SER A 529 11.03 28.17 -19.93
C SER A 529 11.20 28.85 -18.56
N PRO A 530 11.57 30.15 -18.50
CA PRO A 530 11.73 30.87 -17.24
C PRO A 530 10.40 31.03 -16.46
N SER A 531 9.27 31.20 -17.16
CA SER A 531 7.95 31.30 -16.51
C SER A 531 7.54 29.96 -15.87
N THR A 532 7.73 28.83 -16.56
CA THR A 532 7.47 27.49 -16.01
C THR A 532 8.40 27.19 -14.84
N GLN A 533 9.68 27.54 -14.97
CA GLN A 533 10.64 27.34 -13.89
C GLN A 533 10.32 28.21 -12.65
N ALA A 534 9.73 29.39 -12.82
CA ALA A 534 9.26 30.20 -11.69
C ALA A 534 8.09 29.53 -10.95
N ILE A 535 7.14 28.94 -11.68
CA ILE A 535 6.04 28.13 -11.11
C ILE A 535 6.60 26.93 -10.35
N GLN A 536 7.56 26.21 -10.94
CA GLN A 536 8.24 25.08 -10.33
C GLN A 536 9.01 25.46 -9.05
N ASP A 537 9.79 26.55 -9.11
CA ASP A 537 10.60 27.03 -7.99
C ASP A 537 9.74 27.49 -6.80
N LEU A 538 8.61 28.16 -7.09
CA LEU A 538 7.64 28.56 -6.06
C LEU A 538 6.93 27.35 -5.46
N THR A 539 6.49 26.40 -6.29
CA THR A 539 5.89 25.12 -5.87
C THR A 539 6.83 24.36 -4.94
N GLU A 540 8.11 24.24 -5.31
CA GLU A 540 9.13 23.60 -4.47
C GLU A 540 9.27 24.30 -3.12
N SER A 541 9.33 25.63 -3.12
CA SER A 541 9.53 26.42 -1.90
C SER A 541 8.32 26.34 -0.95
N LEU A 542 7.10 26.30 -1.48
CA LEU A 542 5.87 26.08 -0.69
C LEU A 542 5.88 24.69 -0.03
N ILE A 543 6.21 23.64 -0.78
CA ILE A 543 6.29 22.27 -0.25
C ILE A 543 7.42 22.16 0.79
N ARG A 544 8.61 22.72 0.49
CA ARG A 544 9.76 22.74 1.42
C ARG A 544 9.41 23.49 2.70
N ASN A 545 8.72 24.62 2.62
CA ASN A 545 8.24 25.35 3.80
C ASN A 545 7.39 24.44 4.71
N ARG A 546 6.35 23.80 4.15
CA ARG A 546 5.48 22.90 4.95
C ARG A 546 6.21 21.67 5.48
N LYS A 547 7.17 21.13 4.74
CA LYS A 547 8.03 20.05 5.24
C LYS A 547 8.92 20.52 6.39
N ASN A 548 9.44 21.74 6.30
CA ASN A 548 10.27 22.33 7.34
C ASN A 548 9.48 22.60 8.62
N GLU A 549 8.19 22.94 8.53
CA GLU A 549 7.30 23.01 9.71
C GLU A 549 7.28 21.67 10.48
N VAL A 550 7.13 20.53 9.77
CA VAL A 550 7.18 19.18 10.39
C VAL A 550 8.57 18.90 10.96
N GLY A 551 9.62 19.22 10.21
CA GLY A 551 11.01 19.06 10.65
C GLY A 551 11.35 19.87 11.89
N ASN A 552 10.83 21.09 12.01
CA ASN A 552 11.03 21.99 13.14
C ASN A 552 10.23 21.56 14.37
N ALA A 553 8.99 21.09 14.19
CA ALA A 553 8.22 20.47 15.28
C ALA A 553 8.97 19.23 15.82
N PHE A 554 9.53 18.41 14.94
CA PHE A 554 10.33 17.25 15.32
C PHE A 554 11.66 17.63 15.99
N LEU A 555 12.37 18.65 15.49
CA LEU A 555 13.57 19.18 16.13
C LEU A 555 13.26 19.66 17.55
N LYS A 556 12.16 20.40 17.72
CA LYS A 556 11.73 20.89 19.02
C LYS A 556 11.34 19.74 19.96
N LEU A 557 10.65 18.71 19.46
CA LEU A 557 10.31 17.51 20.24
C LEU A 557 11.56 16.85 20.84
N VAL A 558 12.59 16.69 20.00
CA VAL A 558 13.87 16.08 20.37
C VAL A 558 14.63 16.94 21.37
N GLN A 559 14.64 18.26 21.18
CA GLN A 559 15.32 19.20 22.08
C GLN A 559 14.64 19.32 23.45
N ASP A 560 13.30 19.31 23.48
CA ASP A 560 12.51 19.41 24.71
C ASP A 560 12.51 18.09 25.51
N ASN A 561 12.77 16.96 24.85
CA ASN A 561 12.78 15.62 25.45
C ASN A 561 14.08 14.86 25.09
N PRO A 562 15.25 15.28 25.61
CA PRO A 562 16.53 14.69 25.23
C PRO A 562 16.68 13.26 25.75
N ASP A 563 17.01 12.33 24.85
CA ASP A 563 17.32 10.94 25.19
C ASP A 563 18.45 10.44 24.27
N LYS A 564 19.68 10.40 24.80
CA LYS A 564 20.88 10.06 24.02
C LYS A 564 20.87 8.64 23.46
N ASP A 565 20.09 7.73 24.04
CA ASP A 565 19.96 6.34 23.58
C ASP A 565 18.92 6.20 22.46
N TYR A 566 18.07 7.22 22.25
CA TYR A 566 17.04 7.25 21.20
C TYR A 566 17.35 8.24 20.06
N TRP A 567 17.74 9.46 20.40
CA TRP A 567 18.03 10.53 19.44
C TRP A 567 19.07 11.55 19.93
N GLN A 568 19.77 12.19 18.99
CA GLN A 568 20.76 13.22 19.29
C GLN A 568 20.74 14.32 18.22
N VAL A 569 21.00 15.58 18.59
CA VAL A 569 20.99 16.73 17.68
C VAL A 569 22.40 17.26 17.47
N PHE A 570 22.78 17.44 16.21
CA PHE A 570 24.07 17.96 15.76
C PHE A 570 23.87 19.10 14.75
N THR A 571 24.92 19.87 14.50
CA THR A 571 24.93 20.98 13.54
C THR A 571 26.26 21.02 12.81
N ASP A 572 26.39 21.78 11.72
CA ASP A 572 27.68 21.89 11.02
C ASP A 572 28.79 22.46 11.94
N ASP A 573 28.45 23.38 12.87
CA ASP A 573 29.40 23.96 13.84
C ASP A 573 29.70 23.04 15.04
N LYS A 574 28.84 22.04 15.27
CA LYS A 574 28.95 21.05 16.36
C LYS A 574 28.61 19.67 15.78
N PRO A 575 29.50 19.09 14.96
CA PRO A 575 29.22 17.86 14.24
C PRO A 575 29.31 16.64 15.16
N ASP A 576 28.66 15.54 14.78
CA ASP A 576 28.99 14.23 15.34
C ASP A 576 30.43 13.89 14.95
N THR A 577 31.21 13.31 15.86
CA THR A 577 32.62 12.95 15.61
C THR A 577 32.78 11.44 15.68
N THR A 578 33.73 10.92 14.91
CA THR A 578 34.14 9.52 15.00
C THR A 578 35.65 9.44 14.94
N ARG A 579 36.22 8.51 15.71
CA ARG A 579 37.67 8.25 15.71
C ARG A 579 38.05 7.61 14.38
N ARG A 580 39.02 8.20 13.69
CA ARG A 580 39.59 7.65 12.44
C ARG A 580 41.10 7.69 12.53
N VAL A 581 41.74 6.66 11.95
CA VAL A 581 43.18 6.70 11.70
C VAL A 581 43.39 7.64 10.51
N VAL A 582 44.13 8.72 10.75
CA VAL A 582 44.58 9.65 9.71
C VAL A 582 46.07 9.49 9.51
N GLU A 583 46.47 9.47 8.24
CA GLU A 583 47.86 9.51 7.82
C GLU A 583 48.25 10.98 7.65
N LYS A 584 49.23 11.44 8.44
CA LYS A 584 49.85 12.75 8.29
C LYS A 584 51.34 12.55 8.03
N ASN A 585 51.92 13.42 7.20
CA ASN A 585 53.37 13.45 7.08
C ASN A 585 53.93 14.31 8.22
N ASP A 586 54.89 13.75 8.94
CA ASP A 586 55.67 14.47 9.93
C ASP A 586 56.40 15.64 9.26
N PRO A 587 56.20 16.90 9.72
CA PRO A 587 56.82 18.07 9.11
C PRO A 587 58.35 18.10 9.20
N GLU A 588 58.95 17.39 10.16
CA GLU A 588 60.40 17.37 10.40
C GLU A 588 61.09 16.21 9.67
N THR A 589 60.45 15.04 9.60
CA THR A 589 61.06 13.82 9.03
C THR A 589 60.52 13.43 7.66
N GLY A 590 59.35 13.94 7.26
CA GLY A 590 58.67 13.57 6.02
C GLY A 590 58.00 12.19 6.04
N GLU A 591 58.08 11.46 7.14
CA GLU A 591 57.50 10.12 7.28
C GLU A 591 55.98 10.18 7.51
N THR A 592 55.25 9.21 6.97
CA THR A 592 53.80 9.10 7.17
C THR A 592 53.50 8.46 8.53
N ILE A 593 53.07 9.28 9.48
CA ILE A 593 52.59 8.86 10.80
C ILE A 593 51.08 8.58 10.75
N ARG A 594 50.68 7.44 11.33
CA ARG A 594 49.28 7.04 11.51
C ARG A 594 48.84 7.40 12.92
N GLN A 595 47.93 8.35 13.05
CA GLN A 595 47.38 8.76 14.34
C GLN A 595 45.86 8.72 14.37
N VAL A 596 45.29 8.42 15.54
CA VAL A 596 43.84 8.42 15.74
C VAL A 596 43.39 9.84 16.07
N GLU A 597 42.63 10.47 15.17
CA GLU A 597 42.01 11.77 15.40
C GLU A 597 40.48 11.64 15.46
N GLU A 598 39.82 12.51 16.23
CA GLU A 598 38.38 12.69 16.14
C GLU A 598 38.04 13.53 14.92
N MET A 599 37.39 12.91 13.94
CA MET A 599 37.01 13.57 12.70
C MET A 599 35.50 13.76 12.63
N PRO A 600 35.01 14.92 12.15
CA PRO A 600 33.60 15.14 11.87
C PRO A 600 33.02 14.08 10.93
N VAL A 601 31.88 13.52 11.32
CA VAL A 601 31.10 12.62 10.47
C VAL A 601 30.47 13.45 9.35
N PRO A 602 30.50 13.00 8.07
CA PRO A 602 29.82 13.69 6.97
C PRO A 602 28.30 13.47 7.05
N MET A 603 27.65 14.03 8.07
CA MET A 603 26.24 13.78 8.43
C MET A 603 25.29 14.02 7.26
N ALA A 604 25.54 15.04 6.44
CA ALA A 604 24.74 15.35 5.24
C ALA A 604 24.74 14.23 4.18
N MET A 605 25.78 13.39 4.14
CA MET A 605 25.89 12.26 3.22
C MET A 605 25.31 10.97 3.81
N MET A 606 25.19 10.88 5.14
CA MET A 606 24.70 9.71 5.87
C MET A 606 23.18 9.78 6.09
N SER A 607 22.45 9.85 4.97
CA SER A 607 20.99 10.00 4.95
C SER A 607 20.20 8.79 5.47
N ASP A 608 20.86 7.71 5.85
CA ASP A 608 20.29 6.56 6.57
C ASP A 608 20.28 6.79 8.09
N ARG A 609 21.25 7.57 8.62
CA ARG A 609 21.44 7.78 10.07
C ARG A 609 20.94 9.14 10.58
N TYR A 610 20.98 10.19 9.76
CA TYR A 610 20.64 11.55 10.18
C TYR A 610 19.42 12.09 9.45
N PHE A 611 18.39 12.51 10.19
CA PHE A 611 17.32 13.37 9.68
C PHE A 611 17.81 14.82 9.62
N THR A 612 17.51 15.55 8.55
CA THR A 612 17.99 16.94 8.39
C THR A 612 16.82 17.91 8.30
N THR A 613 16.91 19.01 9.04
CA THR A 613 15.97 20.14 8.98
C THR A 613 16.73 21.45 9.10
N LYS A 614 16.08 22.59 8.78
CA LYS A 614 16.68 23.92 8.86
C LYS A 614 15.85 24.83 9.76
N LYS A 615 16.53 25.57 10.61
CA LYS A 615 15.91 26.60 11.44
C LYS A 615 16.81 27.83 11.45
N ASP A 616 16.24 28.99 11.13
CA ASP A 616 16.93 30.29 11.09
C ASP A 616 18.21 30.28 10.22
N GLY A 617 18.15 29.57 9.08
CA GLY A 617 19.27 29.43 8.14
C GLY A 617 20.37 28.46 8.60
N LYS A 618 20.22 27.81 9.77
CA LYS A 618 21.15 26.80 10.29
C LYS A 618 20.63 25.39 10.05
N THR A 619 21.51 24.50 9.58
CA THR A 619 21.20 23.08 9.36
C THR A 619 21.33 22.30 10.67
N TYR A 620 20.30 21.53 11.01
CA TYR A 620 20.28 20.60 12.14
C TYR A 620 20.22 19.15 11.63
N TYR A 621 21.03 18.29 12.23
CA TYR A 621 21.08 16.86 11.96
C TYR A 621 20.63 16.10 13.20
N ILE A 622 19.52 15.37 13.10
CA ILE A 622 18.98 14.54 14.17
C ILE A 622 19.39 13.10 13.89
N LYS A 623 20.33 12.57 14.67
CA LYS A 623 20.71 11.16 14.66
C LYS A 623 19.60 10.36 15.34
N LEU A 624 19.01 9.41 14.62
CA LEU A 624 17.91 8.58 15.12
C LEU A 624 18.36 7.12 15.22
N HIS A 625 18.14 6.52 16.38
CA HIS A 625 18.47 5.11 16.60
C HIS A 625 17.34 4.14 16.23
N ASP A 626 16.09 4.63 16.09
CA ASP A 626 14.95 3.83 15.59
C ASP A 626 14.79 3.96 14.06
N GLU A 627 15.19 2.91 13.35
CA GLU A 627 15.09 2.83 11.88
C GLU A 627 13.64 2.92 11.36
N ARG A 628 12.64 2.55 12.15
CA ARG A 628 11.22 2.58 11.74
C ARG A 628 10.74 4.02 11.73
N LEU A 629 11.04 4.78 12.78
CA LEU A 629 10.78 6.22 12.83
C LEU A 629 11.55 6.92 11.70
N MET A 630 12.80 6.52 11.48
CA MET A 630 13.61 7.10 10.41
C MET A 630 12.99 6.88 9.01
N ARG A 631 12.56 5.66 8.71
CA ARG A 631 11.87 5.34 7.45
C ARG A 631 10.56 6.11 7.29
N ALA A 632 9.78 6.26 8.36
CA ALA A 632 8.54 7.03 8.35
C ALA A 632 8.81 8.51 8.00
N MET A 633 9.71 9.18 8.72
CA MET A 633 10.05 10.60 8.53
C MET A 633 10.68 10.89 7.15
N LYS A 634 11.42 9.93 6.58
CA LYS A 634 12.02 10.03 5.25
C LYS A 634 11.16 9.49 4.11
N ASN A 635 9.98 8.94 4.43
CA ASN A 635 9.10 8.27 3.48
C ASN A 635 9.83 7.19 2.64
N MET A 636 10.68 6.38 3.29
CA MET A 636 11.43 5.29 2.67
C MET A 636 10.53 4.05 2.50
N GLY A 637 9.65 4.08 1.49
CA GLY A 637 8.84 2.93 1.06
C GLY A 637 9.34 2.29 -0.25
N PRO A 638 8.74 1.18 -0.72
CA PRO A 638 9.19 0.41 -1.90
C PRO A 638 9.04 1.10 -3.29
N GLU A 639 8.95 2.44 -3.34
CA GLU A 639 8.07 3.10 -4.32
C GLU A 639 8.67 3.59 -5.65
N THR A 640 9.96 3.50 -5.94
CA THR A 640 10.52 4.31 -7.05
C THR A 640 10.83 3.59 -8.36
N GLY A 641 10.43 2.33 -8.57
CA GLY A 641 10.94 1.55 -9.72
C GLY A 641 9.95 1.05 -10.78
N ASN A 642 8.72 0.69 -10.44
CA ASN A 642 7.90 -0.15 -11.34
C ASN A 642 6.85 0.66 -12.13
N VAL A 643 7.10 0.88 -13.42
CA VAL A 643 6.20 1.55 -14.38
C VAL A 643 4.79 0.94 -14.34
N VAL A 644 4.69 -0.38 -14.16
CA VAL A 644 3.41 -1.09 -14.05
C VAL A 644 2.58 -0.59 -12.86
N ILE A 645 3.18 -0.45 -11.68
CA ILE A 645 2.49 0.03 -10.46
C ILE A 645 1.98 1.45 -10.68
N GLN A 646 2.75 2.30 -11.34
CA GLN A 646 2.35 3.68 -11.62
C GLN A 646 1.18 3.76 -12.61
N THR A 647 1.16 2.89 -13.63
CA THR A 647 0.04 2.81 -14.59
C THR A 647 -1.24 2.31 -13.90
N LEU A 648 -1.16 1.23 -13.13
CA LEU A 648 -2.31 0.71 -12.37
C LEU A 648 -2.86 1.75 -11.39
N ALA A 649 -1.98 2.49 -10.70
CA ALA A 649 -2.40 3.57 -9.82
C ALA A 649 -3.12 4.72 -10.54
N ARG A 650 -2.73 5.07 -11.79
CA ARG A 650 -3.43 6.10 -12.58
C ARG A 650 -4.85 5.65 -12.96
N VAL A 651 -4.99 4.40 -13.41
CA VAL A 651 -6.29 3.83 -13.78
C VAL A 651 -7.20 3.71 -12.56
N ASN A 652 -6.70 3.18 -11.45
CA ASN A 652 -7.48 3.08 -10.20
C ASN A 652 -7.93 4.46 -9.69
N ARG A 653 -7.10 5.51 -9.81
CA ARG A 653 -7.51 6.88 -9.44
C ARG A 653 -8.63 7.42 -10.33
N PHE A 654 -8.54 7.21 -11.65
CA PHE A 654 -9.60 7.59 -12.57
C PHE A 654 -10.92 6.89 -12.22
N MET A 655 -10.87 5.56 -12.03
CA MET A 655 -12.03 4.77 -11.63
C MET A 655 -12.60 5.17 -10.27
N SER A 656 -11.72 5.52 -9.31
CA SER A 656 -12.12 6.03 -8.00
C SER A 656 -12.91 7.33 -8.16
N ALA A 657 -12.40 8.27 -8.96
CA ALA A 657 -13.06 9.55 -9.23
C ALA A 657 -14.43 9.35 -9.90
N MET A 658 -14.51 8.48 -10.92
CA MET A 658 -15.78 8.15 -11.61
C MET A 658 -16.84 7.54 -10.69
N ASN A 659 -16.43 6.83 -9.64
CA ASN A 659 -17.35 6.25 -8.65
C ASN A 659 -17.66 7.18 -7.46
N THR A 660 -16.87 8.23 -7.24
CA THR A 660 -16.97 9.13 -6.08
C THR A 660 -17.13 10.59 -6.49
N SER A 661 -16.03 11.33 -6.68
CA SER A 661 -16.01 12.78 -6.89
C SER A 661 -16.69 13.25 -8.18
N LEU A 662 -16.89 12.38 -9.17
CA LEU A 662 -17.61 12.67 -10.39
C LEU A 662 -19.03 12.08 -10.41
N ASN A 663 -19.43 11.34 -9.38
CA ASN A 663 -20.75 10.73 -9.28
C ASN A 663 -21.64 11.54 -8.31
N PRO A 664 -22.61 12.34 -8.79
CA PRO A 664 -23.47 13.12 -7.91
C PRO A 664 -24.28 12.27 -6.92
N GLU A 665 -24.68 11.05 -7.28
CA GLU A 665 -25.44 10.18 -6.37
C GLU A 665 -24.61 9.73 -5.15
N PHE A 666 -23.27 9.75 -5.25
CA PHE A 666 -22.36 9.39 -4.14
C PHE A 666 -22.49 10.37 -2.97
N LEU A 667 -22.84 11.64 -3.22
CA LEU A 667 -23.03 12.66 -2.20
C LEU A 667 -24.02 12.25 -1.11
N VAL A 668 -25.17 11.72 -1.54
CA VAL A 668 -26.29 11.37 -0.64
C VAL A 668 -25.87 10.22 0.26
N SER A 669 -25.31 9.16 -0.32
CA SER A 669 -24.92 7.98 0.46
C SER A 669 -23.78 8.26 1.43
N ASN A 670 -22.80 9.08 1.05
CA ASN A 670 -21.65 9.35 1.94
C ASN A 670 -21.96 10.38 3.00
N PHE A 671 -22.75 11.42 2.71
CA PHE A 671 -23.12 12.38 3.73
C PHE A 671 -23.83 11.72 4.92
N VAL A 672 -24.78 10.82 4.64
CA VAL A 672 -25.52 10.06 5.66
C VAL A 672 -24.58 9.16 6.46
N ARG A 673 -23.60 8.53 5.81
CA ARG A 673 -22.60 7.67 6.43
C ARG A 673 -21.61 8.46 7.31
N ASP A 674 -21.11 9.57 6.79
CA ASP A 674 -20.15 10.44 7.44
C ASP A 674 -20.79 11.14 8.64
N MET A 675 -22.07 11.50 8.56
CA MET A 675 -22.83 12.05 9.70
C MET A 675 -22.90 11.05 10.86
N GLN A 676 -23.25 9.79 10.57
CA GLN A 676 -23.28 8.72 11.58
C GLN A 676 -21.88 8.49 12.17
N THR A 677 -20.86 8.37 11.32
CA THR A 677 -19.46 8.14 11.72
C THR A 677 -18.92 9.29 12.57
N ALA A 678 -19.20 10.53 12.17
CA ALA A 678 -18.83 11.74 12.88
C ALA A 678 -19.43 11.80 14.28
N VAL A 679 -20.73 11.52 14.42
CA VAL A 679 -21.41 11.49 15.73
C VAL A 679 -20.79 10.42 16.63
N MET A 680 -20.54 9.23 16.09
CA MET A 680 -19.91 8.12 16.83
C MET A 680 -18.51 8.52 17.31
N ASN A 681 -17.66 9.03 16.42
CA ASN A 681 -16.28 9.40 16.75
C ASN A 681 -16.20 10.58 17.73
N LEU A 682 -17.04 11.61 17.57
CA LEU A 682 -17.08 12.75 18.49
C LEU A 682 -17.54 12.31 19.88
N LYS A 683 -18.55 11.43 19.99
CA LYS A 683 -19.00 10.88 21.28
C LYS A 683 -17.97 9.94 21.90
N ALA A 684 -17.24 9.17 21.10
CA ALA A 684 -16.15 8.34 21.59
C ALA A 684 -15.00 9.20 22.15
N GLU A 685 -14.64 10.29 21.47
CA GLU A 685 -13.60 11.22 21.91
C GLU A 685 -14.00 12.00 23.18
N GLN A 686 -15.30 12.23 23.41
CA GLN A 686 -15.84 12.83 24.64
C GLN A 686 -15.72 11.93 25.88
N GLY A 687 -15.83 10.61 25.67
CA GLY A 687 -15.87 9.62 26.76
C GLY A 687 -14.51 9.00 27.10
N ARG A 688 -13.42 9.52 26.55
CA ARG A 688 -12.04 9.08 26.82
C ARG A 688 -11.34 10.05 27.74
N ASP A 689 -10.61 9.52 28.73
CA ASP A 689 -9.81 10.34 29.66
C ASP A 689 -8.68 11.11 28.95
N ASP A 690 -8.14 10.55 27.86
CA ASP A 690 -7.11 11.14 26.99
C ASP A 690 -7.66 11.81 25.72
N GLY A 691 -9.00 11.90 25.58
CA GLY A 691 -9.65 12.43 24.39
C GLY A 691 -9.59 13.95 24.28
N LYS A 692 -9.46 14.48 23.06
CA LYS A 692 -9.43 15.93 22.75
C LYS A 692 -10.72 16.66 23.16
N LEU A 693 -11.81 15.93 23.39
CA LEU A 693 -13.14 16.45 23.73
C LEU A 693 -13.59 16.12 25.16
N ASN A 694 -12.69 15.67 26.04
CA ASN A 694 -13.02 15.22 27.40
C ASN A 694 -14.05 16.15 28.10
N GLY A 695 -15.28 15.65 28.30
CA GLY A 695 -16.39 16.36 28.95
C GLY A 695 -17.18 17.40 28.12
N ARG A 696 -16.91 17.59 26.81
CA ARG A 696 -17.50 18.66 25.99
C ARG A 696 -18.52 18.15 24.96
N ASP A 697 -19.82 18.39 25.18
CA ASP A 697 -20.87 17.96 24.23
C ASP A 697 -21.00 18.88 22.99
N ILE A 698 -20.26 18.56 21.93
CA ILE A 698 -20.30 19.26 20.63
C ILE A 698 -20.95 18.43 19.51
N ALA A 699 -21.19 17.13 19.70
CA ALA A 699 -21.59 16.21 18.63
C ALA A 699 -22.92 16.60 17.97
N MET A 700 -23.93 16.95 18.78
CA MET A 700 -25.24 17.36 18.26
C MET A 700 -25.21 18.73 17.58
N LYS A 701 -24.39 19.66 18.10
CA LYS A 701 -24.18 20.98 17.47
C LYS A 701 -23.51 20.84 16.10
N THR A 702 -22.51 19.96 16.00
CA THR A 702 -21.83 19.64 14.74
C THR A 702 -22.79 19.20 13.64
N VAL A 703 -23.70 18.27 13.95
CA VAL A 703 -24.71 17.80 12.99
C VAL A 703 -25.69 18.91 12.62
N ARG A 704 -26.23 19.59 13.63
CA ARG A 704 -27.23 20.66 13.44
C ARG A 704 -26.73 21.78 12.52
N ASP A 705 -25.49 22.23 12.72
CA ASP A 705 -24.94 23.38 11.99
C ASP A 705 -24.24 22.98 10.67
N SER A 706 -24.13 21.67 10.37
CA SER A 706 -23.50 21.16 9.14
C SER A 706 -24.16 21.71 7.86
N GLY A 707 -25.47 21.97 7.86
CA GLY A 707 -26.17 22.59 6.72
C GLY A 707 -25.74 24.03 6.45
N ILE A 708 -25.43 24.80 7.50
CA ILE A 708 -24.92 26.17 7.39
C ILE A 708 -23.46 26.14 6.90
N ALA A 709 -22.65 25.24 7.47
CA ALA A 709 -21.28 25.00 7.05
C ALA A 709 -21.21 24.63 5.55
N MET A 710 -22.06 23.72 5.08
CA MET A 710 -22.17 23.33 3.67
C MET A 710 -22.47 24.53 2.76
N LYS A 711 -23.44 25.39 3.12
CA LYS A 711 -23.74 26.62 2.36
C LYS A 711 -22.54 27.57 2.31
N ALA A 712 -21.84 27.76 3.43
CA ALA A 712 -20.67 28.62 3.51
C ALA A 712 -19.52 28.11 2.63
N ILE A 713 -19.20 26.81 2.70
CA ILE A 713 -18.18 26.17 1.86
C ILE A 713 -18.54 26.32 0.38
N TYR A 714 -19.76 25.96 0.00
CA TYR A 714 -20.21 26.04 -1.39
C TYR A 714 -20.17 27.48 -1.93
N ALA A 715 -20.51 28.48 -1.11
CA ALA A 715 -20.37 29.89 -1.46
C ALA A 715 -18.89 30.28 -1.64
N SER A 716 -18.01 29.89 -0.71
CA SER A 716 -16.58 30.16 -0.77
C SER A 716 -15.90 29.54 -1.99
N LEU A 717 -16.22 28.28 -2.33
CA LEU A 717 -15.69 27.58 -3.51
C LEU A 717 -16.11 28.23 -4.84
N ARG A 718 -17.21 28.97 -4.84
CA ARG A 718 -17.68 29.75 -6.00
C ARG A 718 -17.28 31.23 -5.95
N GLY A 719 -16.45 31.64 -5.00
CA GLY A 719 -16.04 33.03 -4.82
C GLY A 719 -17.17 33.98 -4.45
N LYS A 720 -18.25 33.47 -3.82
CA LYS A 720 -19.37 34.29 -3.34
C LYS A 720 -19.19 34.62 -1.87
N SER A 721 -19.30 35.90 -1.51
CA SER A 721 -19.31 36.34 -0.12
C SER A 721 -20.72 36.24 0.47
N LEU A 722 -20.80 35.80 1.72
CA LEU A 722 -22.03 35.74 2.53
C LEU A 722 -22.01 36.87 3.57
N THR A 723 -23.18 37.17 4.15
CA THR A 723 -23.35 38.16 5.22
C THR A 723 -23.85 37.51 6.51
N GLY A 724 -23.78 38.24 7.63
CA GLY A 724 -24.21 37.77 8.95
C GLY A 724 -23.50 36.49 9.38
N LYS A 725 -24.23 35.52 9.95
CA LYS A 725 -23.68 34.21 10.35
C LYS A 725 -22.93 33.51 9.21
N GLY A 726 -23.37 33.69 7.96
CA GLY A 726 -22.69 33.09 6.80
C GLY A 726 -21.26 33.58 6.62
N ALA A 727 -20.98 34.86 6.91
CA ALA A 727 -19.63 35.43 6.84
C ALA A 727 -18.70 34.82 7.89
N ASP A 728 -19.21 34.60 9.12
CA ASP A 728 -18.45 33.95 10.19
C ASP A 728 -18.04 32.53 9.80
N TRP A 729 -18.97 31.75 9.22
CA TRP A 729 -18.67 30.41 8.73
C TRP A 729 -17.68 30.40 7.54
N GLN A 730 -17.69 31.44 6.69
CA GLN A 730 -16.68 31.59 5.64
C GLN A 730 -15.30 31.95 6.18
N LYS A 731 -15.23 32.75 7.25
CA LYS A 731 -13.98 33.00 7.98
C LYS A 731 -13.47 31.72 8.60
N THR A 732 -14.32 30.96 9.28
CA THR A 732 -13.95 29.65 9.84
C THR A 732 -13.54 28.67 8.75
N TRP A 733 -14.18 28.68 7.58
CA TRP A 733 -13.75 27.87 6.43
C TRP A 733 -12.34 28.22 5.97
N LYS A 734 -12.02 29.52 5.89
CA LYS A 734 -10.66 29.96 5.57
C LYS A 734 -9.64 29.47 6.59
N GLU A 735 -9.92 29.61 7.89
CA GLU A 735 -9.07 29.10 8.96
C GLU A 735 -8.90 27.57 8.91
N PHE A 736 -10.00 26.84 8.68
CA PHE A 736 -10.03 25.38 8.52
C PHE A 736 -9.11 24.90 7.37
N VAL A 737 -9.18 25.58 6.22
CA VAL A 737 -8.33 25.24 5.06
C VAL A 737 -6.86 25.63 5.32
N GLU A 738 -6.61 26.80 5.90
CA GLU A 738 -5.26 27.28 6.26
C GLU A 738 -4.57 26.40 7.30
N ASP A 739 -5.34 25.81 8.23
CA ASP A 739 -4.81 24.94 9.27
C ASP A 739 -4.54 23.51 8.76
N GLY A 740 -4.96 23.17 7.54
CA GLY A 740 -4.76 21.84 6.95
C GLY A 740 -5.77 20.78 7.39
N ALA A 741 -6.92 21.22 7.91
CA ALA A 741 -8.02 20.35 8.35
C ALA A 741 -8.73 19.65 7.18
N LYS A 742 -8.71 20.26 5.98
CA LYS A 742 -9.18 19.63 4.74
C LYS A 742 -8.28 18.44 4.39
N THR A 743 -8.87 17.26 4.19
CA THR A 743 -8.15 16.12 3.60
C THR A 743 -7.79 16.44 2.16
N GLY A 744 -6.53 16.22 1.79
CA GLY A 744 -6.02 16.82 0.56
C GLY A 744 -4.83 16.11 -0.06
N TRP A 745 -4.76 16.08 -1.39
CA TRP A 745 -3.65 15.49 -2.13
C TRP A 745 -3.03 16.54 -3.03
N PHE A 746 -1.71 16.72 -2.89
CA PHE A 746 -0.95 17.55 -3.83
C PHE A 746 -0.06 16.65 -4.70
N ARG A 747 -0.02 16.98 -5.99
CA ARG A 747 0.93 16.41 -6.96
C ARG A 747 1.79 17.54 -7.47
N MET A 748 3.09 17.29 -7.56
CA MET A 748 4.01 18.18 -8.26
C MET A 748 4.31 17.55 -9.60
N ASP A 749 3.94 18.25 -10.66
CA ASP A 749 4.25 17.85 -12.03
C ASP A 749 5.66 18.30 -12.41
N ASP A 750 6.28 17.59 -13.35
CA ASP A 750 7.55 18.02 -13.94
C ASP A 750 7.34 19.22 -14.88
N LEU A 751 8.42 19.82 -15.37
CA LEU A 751 8.34 21.00 -16.24
C LEU A 751 7.46 20.76 -17.48
N ASN A 752 7.57 19.59 -18.12
CA ASN A 752 6.74 19.23 -19.26
C ASN A 752 5.26 19.10 -18.90
N GLY A 753 4.93 18.53 -17.75
CA GLY A 753 3.58 18.45 -17.22
C GLY A 753 3.00 19.85 -16.93
N GLN A 754 3.80 20.75 -16.36
CA GLN A 754 3.39 22.13 -16.10
C GLN A 754 3.15 22.93 -17.38
N MET A 755 3.99 22.74 -18.41
CA MET A 755 3.77 23.35 -19.73
C MET A 755 2.46 22.86 -20.34
N LYS A 756 2.19 21.54 -20.33
CA LYS A 756 0.92 20.97 -20.82
C LYS A 756 -0.29 21.50 -20.06
N GLU A 757 -0.17 21.71 -18.75
CA GLU A 757 -1.25 22.29 -17.96
C GLU A 757 -1.46 23.78 -18.30
N MET A 758 -0.39 24.54 -18.52
CA MET A 758 -0.48 25.93 -19.00
C MET A 758 -1.16 25.99 -20.37
N ASP A 759 -0.75 25.15 -21.32
CA ASP A 759 -1.37 25.05 -22.65
C ASP A 759 -2.86 24.71 -22.56
N HIS A 760 -3.22 23.76 -21.69
CA HIS A 760 -4.61 23.41 -21.43
C HIS A 760 -5.40 24.62 -20.88
N LEU A 761 -4.86 25.36 -19.90
CA LEU A 761 -5.51 26.56 -19.35
C LEU A 761 -5.65 27.69 -20.38
N VAL A 762 -4.63 27.91 -21.22
CA VAL A 762 -4.68 28.89 -22.31
C VAL A 762 -5.72 28.48 -23.35
N SER A 763 -5.77 27.21 -23.73
CA SER A 763 -6.77 26.70 -24.70
C SER A 763 -8.20 26.85 -24.21
N LEU A 764 -8.44 26.61 -22.91
CA LEU A 764 -9.71 26.84 -22.24
C LEU A 764 -10.11 28.32 -22.26
N ALA A 765 -9.16 29.22 -22.10
CA ALA A 765 -9.40 30.66 -22.09
C ALA A 765 -9.64 31.23 -23.51
N LYS A 766 -8.95 30.72 -24.55
CA LYS A 766 -9.11 31.18 -25.94
C LYS A 766 -10.47 30.84 -26.58
N GLY A 767 -11.15 29.78 -26.13
CA GLY A 767 -12.43 29.36 -26.69
C GLY A 767 -12.35 28.69 -28.08
N GLY A 768 -13.48 28.22 -28.62
CA GLY A 768 -13.61 27.49 -29.92
C GLY A 768 -14.48 26.23 -29.83
N TRP A 769 -14.74 25.48 -30.92
CA TRP A 769 -15.61 24.27 -30.88
C TRP A 769 -15.08 23.16 -29.96
N LYS A 770 -13.76 22.90 -29.97
CA LYS A 770 -13.09 22.03 -28.98
C LYS A 770 -13.11 22.66 -27.58
N GLY A 771 -12.94 23.99 -27.48
CA GLY A 771 -12.95 24.73 -26.22
C GLY A 771 -14.32 24.75 -25.53
N GLN A 772 -15.41 24.90 -26.28
CA GLN A 772 -16.80 24.95 -25.77
C GLN A 772 -17.27 23.59 -25.23
N GLY A 773 -16.88 22.49 -25.89
CA GLY A 773 -17.13 21.13 -25.40
C GLY A 773 -16.37 20.85 -24.09
N ILE A 774 -15.08 21.18 -24.04
CA ILE A 774 -14.24 21.02 -22.84
C ILE A 774 -14.71 21.96 -21.71
N GLN A 775 -15.10 23.20 -22.02
CA GLN A 775 -15.57 24.18 -21.04
C GLN A 775 -16.91 23.78 -20.42
N SER A 776 -17.83 23.20 -21.20
CA SER A 776 -19.11 22.68 -20.70
C SER A 776 -18.90 21.48 -19.78
N TRP A 777 -18.03 20.54 -20.19
CA TRP A 777 -17.61 19.42 -19.35
C TRP A 777 -16.94 19.90 -18.05
N HIS A 778 -15.98 20.83 -18.15
CA HIS A 778 -15.27 21.39 -17.00
C HIS A 778 -16.20 22.17 -16.05
N SER A 779 -17.21 22.86 -16.59
CA SER A 779 -18.20 23.58 -15.77
C SER A 779 -19.09 22.61 -14.99
N PHE A 780 -19.50 21.51 -15.64
CA PHE A 780 -20.23 20.43 -14.99
C PHE A 780 -19.36 19.72 -13.92
N THR A 781 -18.13 19.33 -14.24
CA THR A 781 -17.24 18.68 -13.26
C THR A 781 -16.96 19.61 -12.09
N LYS A 782 -16.72 20.91 -12.32
CA LYS A 782 -16.51 21.89 -11.25
C LYS A 782 -17.74 22.09 -10.36
N LEU A 783 -18.96 22.01 -10.93
CA LEU A 783 -20.19 22.06 -10.15
C LEU A 783 -20.28 20.86 -9.20
N VAL A 784 -20.04 19.65 -9.73
CA VAL A 784 -20.08 18.39 -8.98
C VAL A 784 -18.96 18.35 -7.94
N GLU A 785 -17.74 18.75 -8.29
CA GLU A 785 -16.59 18.86 -7.38
C GLU A 785 -16.85 19.87 -6.25
N ASN A 786 -17.45 21.03 -6.54
CA ASN A 786 -17.77 22.01 -5.50
C ASN A 786 -18.85 21.51 -4.54
N ALA A 787 -19.87 20.81 -5.06
CA ALA A 787 -20.88 20.16 -4.24
C ALA A 787 -20.29 19.05 -3.37
N ASN A 788 -19.44 18.19 -3.95
CA ASN A 788 -18.65 17.16 -3.24
C ASN A 788 -17.80 17.75 -2.13
N ASN A 789 -16.96 18.74 -2.43
CA ASN A 789 -16.12 19.39 -1.42
C ASN A 789 -16.94 20.04 -0.30
N ALA A 790 -18.10 20.65 -0.62
CA ALA A 790 -18.97 21.26 0.37
C ALA A 790 -19.60 20.21 1.31
N VAL A 791 -20.11 19.11 0.76
CA VAL A 791 -20.72 18.03 1.55
C VAL A 791 -19.68 17.29 2.38
N GLU A 792 -18.54 16.93 1.78
CA GLU A 792 -17.44 16.20 2.44
C GLU A 792 -16.87 16.97 3.64
N ASN A 793 -16.77 18.30 3.51
CA ASN A 793 -16.17 19.14 4.55
C ASN A 793 -17.20 19.83 5.46
N ALA A 794 -18.51 19.70 5.23
CA ALA A 794 -19.54 20.35 6.04
C ALA A 794 -19.47 19.93 7.52
N LEU A 795 -19.44 18.62 7.77
CA LEU A 795 -19.33 18.05 9.12
C LEU A 795 -17.97 18.38 9.75
N ARG A 796 -16.89 18.35 8.95
CA ARG A 796 -15.53 18.67 9.39
C ARG A 796 -15.39 20.13 9.81
N LEU A 797 -15.89 21.06 9.01
CA LEU A 797 -15.90 22.48 9.32
C LEU A 797 -16.74 22.76 10.56
N SER A 798 -17.89 22.09 10.70
CA SER A 798 -18.76 22.23 11.86
C SER A 798 -18.11 21.71 13.15
N ALA A 799 -17.45 20.55 13.10
CA ALA A 799 -16.66 20.03 14.22
C ALA A 799 -15.48 20.95 14.57
N TYR A 800 -14.75 21.44 13.57
CA TYR A 800 -13.68 22.40 13.76
C TYR A 800 -14.18 23.65 14.47
N LYS A 801 -15.27 24.26 13.99
CA LYS A 801 -15.86 25.46 14.59
C LYS A 801 -16.21 25.23 16.05
N HIS A 802 -16.97 24.17 16.36
CA HIS A 802 -17.40 23.93 17.73
C HIS A 802 -16.26 23.48 18.66
N ALA A 803 -15.23 22.81 18.13
CA ALA A 803 -14.01 22.54 18.89
C ALA A 803 -13.29 23.85 19.25
N ARG A 804 -13.17 24.77 18.30
CA ARG A 804 -12.59 26.12 18.53
C ARG A 804 -13.41 26.92 19.55
N ASP A 805 -14.73 26.94 19.39
CA ASP A 805 -15.65 27.61 20.32
C ASP A 805 -15.58 27.00 21.73
N ALA A 806 -15.24 25.71 21.85
CA ALA A 806 -15.00 25.03 23.11
C ALA A 806 -13.58 25.19 23.68
N GLY A 807 -12.74 26.05 23.08
CA GLY A 807 -11.40 26.38 23.56
C GLY A 807 -10.28 25.45 23.09
N ILE A 808 -10.52 24.60 22.09
CA ILE A 808 -9.47 23.75 21.48
C ILE A 808 -8.61 24.61 20.54
N SER A 809 -7.30 24.34 20.53
CA SER A 809 -6.36 25.05 19.65
C SER A 809 -6.71 24.86 18.17
N ARG A 810 -6.22 25.76 17.30
CA ARG A 810 -6.42 25.68 15.85
C ARG A 810 -5.93 24.35 15.28
N ALA A 811 -4.72 23.94 15.65
CA ALA A 811 -4.09 22.72 15.17
C ALA A 811 -4.84 21.47 15.67
N GLN A 812 -5.19 21.41 16.96
CA GLN A 812 -5.92 20.27 17.52
C GLN A 812 -7.35 20.16 16.96
N ALA A 813 -8.05 21.29 16.77
CA ALA A 813 -9.37 21.32 16.14
C ALA A 813 -9.30 20.87 14.67
N ALA A 814 -8.26 21.28 13.94
CA ALA A 814 -8.01 20.83 12.57
C ALA A 814 -7.78 19.31 12.52
N SER A 815 -7.00 18.79 13.46
CA SER A 815 -6.76 17.35 13.58
C SER A 815 -8.00 16.56 13.97
N LEU A 816 -8.81 17.07 14.90
CA LEU A 816 -10.11 16.47 15.25
C LEU A 816 -11.00 16.38 14.01
N ALA A 817 -11.15 17.49 13.29
CA ALA A 817 -11.99 17.54 12.09
C ALA A 817 -11.47 16.63 10.97
N LYS A 818 -10.15 16.42 10.88
CA LYS A 818 -9.54 15.54 9.88
C LYS A 818 -9.72 14.05 10.19
N ASN A 819 -9.76 13.69 11.47
CA ASN A 819 -9.89 12.29 11.93
C ASN A 819 -11.30 11.88 12.36
N MET A 820 -12.27 12.82 12.38
CA MET A 820 -13.66 12.49 12.74
C MET A 820 -14.34 11.57 11.71
N THR A 821 -13.83 11.54 10.49
CA THR A 821 -14.15 10.54 9.45
C THR A 821 -12.86 9.93 8.92
N VAL A 822 -12.95 9.06 7.91
CA VAL A 822 -11.78 8.41 7.33
C VAL A 822 -10.77 9.45 6.83
N ASN A 823 -9.56 9.43 7.40
CA ASN A 823 -8.45 10.29 6.99
C ASN A 823 -7.69 9.63 5.83
N PHE A 824 -7.98 10.06 4.60
CA PHE A 824 -7.37 9.51 3.38
C PHE A 824 -5.86 9.78 3.27
N ASN A 825 -5.32 10.75 4.00
CA ASN A 825 -3.89 11.06 4.00
C ASN A 825 -3.06 10.06 4.80
N ARG A 826 -3.66 9.41 5.80
CA ARG A 826 -3.00 8.41 6.64
C ARG A 826 -2.87 7.09 5.87
N ARG A 827 -1.66 6.55 5.80
CA ARG A 827 -1.37 5.28 5.11
C ARG A 827 -0.17 4.55 5.72
N GLY A 828 -0.19 3.22 5.67
CA GLY A 828 0.94 2.39 6.05
C GLY A 828 2.04 2.34 4.99
N GLU A 829 3.15 1.67 5.31
CA GLU A 829 4.30 1.46 4.40
C GLU A 829 3.94 0.75 3.09
N GLN A 830 2.93 -0.15 3.10
CA GLN A 830 2.44 -0.87 1.93
C GLN A 830 1.26 -0.17 1.23
N GLY A 831 0.83 0.98 1.75
CA GLY A 831 -0.39 1.65 1.29
C GLY A 831 -0.39 2.03 -0.19
N VAL A 832 0.78 2.35 -0.77
CA VAL A 832 0.86 2.71 -2.20
C VAL A 832 0.68 1.51 -3.12
N LEU A 833 1.26 0.36 -2.80
CA LEU A 833 1.02 -0.87 -3.53
C LEU A 833 -0.46 -1.26 -3.46
N LEU A 834 -1.04 -1.24 -2.26
CA LEU A 834 -2.44 -1.63 -2.07
C LEU A 834 -3.41 -0.70 -2.81
N ASN A 835 -3.21 0.63 -2.74
CA ASN A 835 -4.03 1.57 -3.50
C ASN A 835 -3.86 1.45 -5.03
N SER A 836 -2.72 0.96 -5.50
CA SER A 836 -2.49 0.71 -6.94
C SER A 836 -3.22 -0.54 -7.44
N LEU A 837 -3.49 -1.50 -6.55
CA LEU A 837 -4.15 -2.76 -6.88
C LEU A 837 -5.65 -2.71 -6.60
N TYR A 838 -6.06 -2.09 -5.48
CA TYR A 838 -7.43 -2.06 -5.01
C TYR A 838 -7.92 -0.62 -4.80
N MET A 839 -9.02 -0.29 -5.46
CA MET A 839 -9.72 0.98 -5.26
C MET A 839 -10.28 1.07 -3.83
N PHE A 840 -10.17 2.24 -3.19
CA PHE A 840 -10.56 2.50 -1.79
C PHE A 840 -9.88 1.64 -0.71
N ALA A 841 -8.77 0.97 -1.01
CA ALA A 841 -8.03 0.13 -0.06
C ALA A 841 -7.70 0.86 1.25
N ASN A 842 -7.15 2.08 1.14
CA ASN A 842 -6.82 2.87 2.31
C ASN A 842 -8.04 3.14 3.20
N ALA A 843 -9.17 3.53 2.61
CA ALA A 843 -10.37 3.88 3.37
C ALA A 843 -10.90 2.71 4.22
N SER A 844 -10.85 1.52 3.65
CA SER A 844 -11.34 0.29 4.27
C SER A 844 -10.40 -0.18 5.37
N ILE A 845 -9.08 -0.14 5.11
CA ILE A 845 -8.06 -0.45 6.12
C ILE A 845 -8.17 0.53 7.32
N GLN A 846 -8.36 1.83 7.05
CA GLN A 846 -8.53 2.83 8.11
C GLN A 846 -9.80 2.58 8.94
N GLY A 847 -10.94 2.33 8.29
CA GLY A 847 -12.21 2.05 8.96
C GLY A 847 -12.12 0.81 9.85
N THR A 848 -11.62 -0.29 9.31
CA THR A 848 -11.47 -1.57 10.02
C THR A 848 -10.48 -1.48 11.17
N ALA A 849 -9.35 -0.81 10.99
CA ALA A 849 -8.37 -0.67 12.07
C ALA A 849 -8.88 0.23 13.21
N ASN A 850 -9.68 1.26 12.92
CA ASN A 850 -10.34 2.08 13.94
C ASN A 850 -11.40 1.28 14.71
N MET A 851 -12.16 0.43 14.01
CA MET A 851 -13.10 -0.50 14.64
C MET A 851 -12.37 -1.53 15.52
N MET A 852 -11.36 -2.22 15.00
CA MET A 852 -10.58 -3.20 15.77
C MET A 852 -9.93 -2.56 17.00
N ARG A 853 -9.32 -1.37 16.87
CA ARG A 853 -8.73 -0.64 18.00
C ARG A 853 -9.75 -0.34 19.10
N SER A 854 -10.99 0.00 18.73
CA SER A 854 -12.04 0.36 19.70
C SER A 854 -12.73 -0.86 20.31
N LEU A 855 -12.70 -2.03 19.65
CA LEU A 855 -13.36 -3.25 20.11
C LEU A 855 -12.43 -4.27 20.78
N ALA A 856 -11.12 -4.26 20.49
CA ALA A 856 -10.18 -5.31 20.89
C ALA A 856 -9.93 -5.42 22.40
N HIS A 857 -10.22 -4.37 23.19
CA HIS A 857 -9.98 -4.36 24.63
C HIS A 857 -11.29 -4.43 25.41
N LEU A 858 -11.60 -5.59 26.00
CA LEU A 858 -12.69 -5.76 26.97
C LEU A 858 -12.15 -5.52 28.39
N ASN A 859 -12.77 -4.62 29.13
CA ASN A 859 -12.34 -4.31 30.50
C ASN A 859 -12.89 -5.35 31.49
N GLY A 860 -12.12 -5.60 32.56
CA GLY A 860 -12.50 -6.47 33.68
C GLY A 860 -11.90 -7.88 33.61
N ASP A 861 -11.75 -8.51 34.77
CA ASP A 861 -11.28 -9.90 34.91
C ASP A 861 -12.45 -10.87 35.09
N GLY A 862 -12.36 -12.06 34.48
CA GLY A 862 -13.38 -13.10 34.58
C GLY A 862 -13.94 -13.63 33.25
N PRO A 863 -14.97 -14.49 33.29
CA PRO A 863 -15.60 -15.10 32.12
C PRO A 863 -16.20 -14.08 31.14
N LEU A 864 -16.28 -14.42 29.85
CA LEU A 864 -16.71 -13.53 28.76
C LEU A 864 -18.04 -12.81 29.05
N LEU A 865 -19.05 -13.50 29.59
CA LEU A 865 -20.35 -12.92 29.91
C LEU A 865 -20.30 -11.84 31.02
N GLN A 866 -19.36 -11.92 31.96
CA GLN A 866 -19.14 -10.87 32.96
C GLN A 866 -18.40 -9.67 32.35
N ARG A 867 -17.45 -9.91 31.45
CA ARG A 867 -16.75 -8.86 30.69
C ARG A 867 -17.68 -8.11 29.71
N LEU A 868 -18.74 -8.77 29.23
CA LEU A 868 -19.76 -8.18 28.34
C LEU A 868 -20.87 -7.39 29.08
N ARG A 869 -20.81 -7.24 30.40
CA ARG A 869 -21.77 -6.41 31.15
C ARG A 869 -21.68 -4.96 30.70
N TRP A 870 -22.83 -4.31 30.56
CA TRP A 870 -22.93 -2.91 30.10
C TRP A 870 -22.00 -1.93 30.86
N SER A 871 -21.80 -2.13 32.17
CA SER A 871 -20.90 -1.31 32.99
C SER A 871 -19.43 -1.40 32.58
N ASN A 872 -18.99 -2.54 32.02
CA ASN A 872 -17.60 -2.83 31.68
C ASN A 872 -17.24 -2.47 30.24
N LEU A 873 -18.25 -2.11 29.43
CA LEU A 873 -18.08 -1.81 28.02
C LEU A 873 -17.74 -0.33 27.79
N ASN A 874 -16.76 -0.10 26.92
CA ASN A 874 -16.50 1.23 26.39
C ASN A 874 -17.65 1.70 25.48
N MET A 875 -17.70 2.99 25.14
CA MET A 875 -18.80 3.54 24.35
C MET A 875 -18.94 2.88 22.97
N ALA A 876 -17.84 2.52 22.31
CA ALA A 876 -17.87 1.85 21.01
C ALA A 876 -18.46 0.43 21.11
N GLN A 877 -18.11 -0.31 22.15
CA GLN A 877 -18.66 -1.65 22.43
C GLN A 877 -20.16 -1.59 22.78
N LYS A 878 -20.59 -0.59 23.58
CA LYS A 878 -22.01 -0.33 23.85
C LYS A 878 -22.78 -0.05 22.56
N MET A 879 -22.21 0.79 21.68
CA MET A 879 -22.80 1.10 20.38
C MET A 879 -22.89 -0.14 19.49
N ALA A 880 -21.85 -0.99 19.44
CA ALA A 880 -21.86 -2.23 18.67
C ALA A 880 -22.96 -3.20 19.15
N LEU A 881 -23.09 -3.44 20.46
CA LEU A 881 -24.17 -4.26 21.00
C LEU A 881 -25.56 -3.65 20.74
N THR A 882 -25.69 -2.34 20.86
CA THR A 882 -26.93 -1.63 20.52
C THR A 882 -27.30 -1.82 19.05
N ALA A 883 -26.32 -1.78 18.15
CA ALA A 883 -26.52 -2.03 16.72
C ALA A 883 -26.95 -3.48 16.44
N VAL A 884 -26.39 -4.47 17.14
CA VAL A 884 -26.87 -5.87 17.06
C VAL A 884 -28.33 -5.97 17.50
N GLY A 885 -28.67 -5.41 18.66
CA GLY A 885 -30.06 -5.42 19.16
C GLY A 885 -31.03 -4.69 18.21
N ALA A 886 -30.63 -3.53 17.70
CA ALA A 886 -31.41 -2.76 16.73
C ALA A 886 -31.59 -3.53 15.42
N GLY A 887 -30.56 -4.22 14.92
CA GLY A 887 -30.63 -5.09 13.75
C GLY A 887 -31.63 -6.24 13.93
N TYR A 888 -31.63 -6.88 15.10
CA TYR A 888 -32.60 -7.93 15.43
C TYR A 888 -34.04 -7.41 15.45
N LEU A 889 -34.27 -6.28 16.13
CA LEU A 889 -35.60 -5.65 16.23
C LEU A 889 -36.11 -5.17 14.87
N LEU A 890 -35.26 -4.50 14.09
CA LEU A 890 -35.62 -4.02 12.75
C LEU A 890 -35.88 -5.17 11.78
N GLY A 891 -35.08 -6.24 11.84
CA GLY A 891 -35.34 -7.48 11.10
C GLY A 891 -36.73 -8.05 11.43
N SER A 892 -37.04 -8.15 12.73
CA SER A 892 -38.35 -8.62 13.20
C SER A 892 -39.51 -7.74 12.72
N LEU A 893 -39.37 -6.41 12.83
CA LEU A 893 -40.40 -5.45 12.40
C LEU A 893 -40.61 -5.50 10.89
N ASN A 894 -39.53 -5.45 10.11
CA ASN A 894 -39.59 -5.56 8.66
C ASN A 894 -40.30 -6.82 8.24
N ARG A 895 -39.89 -7.97 8.79
CA ARG A 895 -40.51 -9.26 8.47
C ARG A 895 -42.00 -9.29 8.81
N ALA A 896 -42.40 -8.74 9.96
CA ALA A 896 -43.79 -8.69 10.39
C ALA A 896 -44.67 -7.79 9.50
N GLY A 897 -44.14 -6.67 9.01
CA GLY A 897 -44.90 -5.71 8.19
C GLY A 897 -44.65 -5.79 6.68
N ALA A 898 -43.72 -6.61 6.21
CA ALA A 898 -43.36 -6.76 4.80
C ALA A 898 -44.47 -7.42 3.97
N GLY A 899 -45.23 -8.32 4.58
CA GLY A 899 -46.13 -9.24 3.87
C GLY A 899 -45.37 -10.34 3.11
N GLN A 900 -46.13 -11.24 2.48
CA GLN A 900 -45.62 -12.29 1.60
C GLN A 900 -45.77 -11.88 0.13
N ASP A 901 -44.84 -12.32 -0.70
CA ASP A 901 -44.99 -12.32 -2.16
C ASP A 901 -45.89 -13.49 -2.58
N GLU A 902 -46.32 -13.50 -3.84
CA GLU A 902 -47.25 -14.50 -4.41
C GLU A 902 -46.70 -15.93 -4.34
N ASP A 903 -45.38 -16.10 -4.20
CA ASP A 903 -44.75 -17.40 -4.04
C ASP A 903 -44.69 -17.88 -2.57
N GLY A 904 -45.18 -17.08 -1.62
CA GLY A 904 -45.20 -17.40 -0.19
C GLY A 904 -43.96 -16.94 0.59
N VAL A 905 -42.95 -16.38 -0.08
CA VAL A 905 -41.73 -15.86 0.57
C VAL A 905 -41.95 -14.43 1.07
N ASN A 906 -41.43 -14.12 2.25
CA ASN A 906 -41.55 -12.77 2.82
C ASN A 906 -40.80 -11.73 1.97
N TRP A 907 -41.41 -10.57 1.70
CA TRP A 907 -40.78 -9.52 0.88
C TRP A 907 -39.45 -9.00 1.44
N TYR A 908 -39.24 -9.06 2.76
CA TYR A 908 -37.98 -8.67 3.38
C TYR A 908 -36.84 -9.66 3.07
N ASP A 909 -37.15 -10.96 2.97
CA ASP A 909 -36.15 -11.98 2.64
C ASP A 909 -35.69 -11.86 1.19
N LYS A 910 -36.59 -11.40 0.31
CA LYS A 910 -36.31 -11.13 -1.11
C LYS A 910 -35.49 -9.87 -1.36
N VAL A 911 -35.24 -9.04 -0.34
CA VAL A 911 -34.31 -7.91 -0.46
C VAL A 911 -32.90 -8.47 -0.66
N PRO A 912 -32.16 -8.05 -1.71
CA PRO A 912 -30.83 -8.58 -1.99
C PRO A 912 -29.87 -8.47 -0.80
N ASP A 913 -29.05 -9.48 -0.57
CA ASP A 913 -28.20 -9.57 0.61
C ASP A 913 -27.20 -8.40 0.68
N TYR A 914 -26.54 -8.03 -0.44
CA TYR A 914 -25.67 -6.86 -0.50
C TYR A 914 -26.35 -5.54 -0.07
N VAL A 915 -27.68 -5.41 -0.24
CA VAL A 915 -28.42 -4.22 0.21
C VAL A 915 -28.52 -4.23 1.73
N LYS A 916 -28.88 -5.38 2.34
CA LYS A 916 -28.97 -5.57 3.80
C LYS A 916 -27.60 -5.49 4.48
N GLU A 917 -26.54 -5.93 3.80
CA GLU A 917 -25.16 -5.85 4.30
C GLU A 917 -24.63 -4.42 4.42
N HIS A 918 -25.04 -3.51 3.55
CA HIS A 918 -24.51 -2.14 3.49
C HIS A 918 -25.51 -1.07 3.97
N ASN A 919 -26.78 -1.42 4.13
CA ASN A 919 -27.84 -0.48 4.47
C ASN A 919 -28.76 -1.04 5.55
N LEU A 920 -29.26 -0.14 6.38
CA LEU A 920 -30.44 -0.40 7.17
C LEU A 920 -31.65 -0.34 6.24
N VAL A 921 -32.35 -1.46 6.12
CA VAL A 921 -33.54 -1.61 5.27
C VAL A 921 -34.79 -1.36 6.11
N ILE A 922 -35.72 -0.56 5.60
CA ILE A 922 -37.04 -0.36 6.20
C ILE A 922 -38.10 -0.61 5.12
N MET A 923 -38.94 -1.62 5.31
CA MET A 923 -40.01 -1.94 4.36
C MET A 923 -41.05 -0.82 4.37
N LYS A 924 -41.44 -0.31 3.18
CA LYS A 924 -42.39 0.80 3.09
C LYS A 924 -43.80 0.41 3.53
N SER A 925 -44.14 -0.87 3.43
CA SER A 925 -45.41 -1.44 3.87
C SER A 925 -45.69 -1.23 5.37
N LEU A 926 -44.64 -1.08 6.20
CA LEU A 926 -44.77 -0.69 7.60
C LEU A 926 -45.44 0.68 7.81
N PHE A 927 -45.43 1.52 6.78
CA PHE A 927 -45.99 2.87 6.79
C PHE A 927 -47.04 3.05 5.69
N GLY A 928 -47.71 1.97 5.26
CA GLY A 928 -48.77 2.00 4.25
C GLY A 928 -48.27 2.09 2.80
N GLY A 929 -46.98 1.89 2.55
CA GLY A 929 -46.42 1.80 1.19
C GLY A 929 -46.66 0.44 0.51
N LYS A 930 -46.30 0.35 -0.78
CA LYS A 930 -46.45 -0.88 -1.58
C LYS A 930 -45.55 -2.01 -1.06
N ALA A 931 -46.07 -3.24 -1.06
CA ALA A 931 -45.29 -4.43 -0.73
C ALA A 931 -44.11 -4.62 -1.70
N GLY A 932 -42.99 -5.12 -1.19
CA GLY A 932 -41.74 -5.25 -1.96
C GLY A 932 -40.95 -3.96 -2.20
N GLU A 933 -41.44 -2.79 -1.75
CA GLU A 933 -40.65 -1.54 -1.72
C GLU A 933 -40.02 -1.28 -0.36
N TYR A 934 -38.82 -0.70 -0.36
CA TYR A 934 -38.08 -0.41 0.87
C TYR A 934 -37.32 0.92 0.79
N TRP A 935 -37.08 1.51 1.96
CA TRP A 935 -36.05 2.53 2.16
C TRP A 935 -34.73 1.88 2.52
N SER A 936 -33.62 2.40 1.99
CA SER A 936 -32.26 1.95 2.28
C SER A 936 -31.46 3.11 2.86
N ILE A 937 -31.01 2.97 4.11
CA ILE A 937 -30.20 3.98 4.80
C ILE A 937 -28.77 3.45 4.89
N PRO A 938 -27.79 4.05 4.18
CA PRO A 938 -26.41 3.56 4.20
C PRO A 938 -25.80 3.54 5.59
N LEU A 939 -25.19 2.40 5.95
CA LEU A 939 -24.52 2.22 7.22
C LEU A 939 -23.02 2.60 7.13
N PRO A 940 -22.41 3.06 8.24
CA PRO A 940 -20.96 3.20 8.37
C PRO A 940 -20.22 1.89 8.12
N TYR A 941 -19.08 1.99 7.41
CA TYR A 941 -18.19 0.85 7.20
C TYR A 941 -17.71 0.28 8.54
N GLY A 942 -17.68 -1.05 8.65
CA GLY A 942 -17.31 -1.78 9.87
C GLY A 942 -18.49 -1.98 10.81
N TYR A 943 -19.29 -0.94 11.08
CA TYR A 943 -20.44 -1.06 11.98
C TYR A 943 -21.66 -1.77 11.36
N ASN A 944 -21.74 -1.79 10.03
CA ASN A 944 -22.76 -2.53 9.29
C ASN A 944 -22.80 -4.02 9.65
N MET A 945 -21.65 -4.61 10.01
CA MET A 945 -21.56 -6.02 10.40
C MET A 945 -22.32 -6.33 11.70
N PHE A 946 -22.47 -5.37 12.62
CA PHE A 946 -23.25 -5.57 13.84
C PHE A 946 -24.76 -5.60 13.56
N TYR A 947 -25.25 -4.71 12.70
CA TYR A 947 -26.65 -4.77 12.24
C TYR A 947 -26.94 -6.08 11.51
N LEU A 948 -26.03 -6.52 10.64
CA LEU A 948 -26.13 -7.79 9.91
C LEU A 948 -26.15 -8.99 10.85
N LEU A 949 -25.28 -9.01 11.88
CA LEU A 949 -25.28 -10.05 12.91
C LEU A 949 -26.64 -10.13 13.62
N GLY A 950 -27.20 -8.98 13.99
CA GLY A 950 -28.52 -8.88 14.62
C GLY A 950 -29.65 -9.43 13.74
N SER A 951 -29.73 -8.99 12.49
CA SER A 951 -30.76 -9.46 11.55
C SER A 951 -30.59 -10.93 11.15
N THR A 952 -29.35 -11.41 11.08
CA THR A 952 -29.07 -12.83 10.77
C THR A 952 -29.44 -13.73 11.96
N ALA A 953 -29.12 -13.30 13.19
CA ALA A 953 -29.55 -14.01 14.40
C ALA A 953 -31.08 -14.08 14.51
N GLU A 954 -31.80 -13.00 14.17
CA GLU A 954 -33.26 -12.99 14.04
C GLU A 954 -33.74 -14.08 13.08
N GLY A 955 -33.21 -14.09 11.86
CA GLY A 955 -33.59 -15.06 10.83
C GLY A 955 -33.39 -16.52 11.23
N VAL A 956 -32.28 -16.82 11.92
CA VAL A 956 -32.00 -18.18 12.43
C VAL A 956 -32.96 -18.55 13.57
N THR A 957 -33.16 -17.64 14.54
CA THR A 957 -34.04 -17.91 15.69
C THR A 957 -35.49 -18.13 15.29
N ARG A 958 -35.92 -17.58 14.15
CA ARG A 958 -37.28 -17.71 13.61
C ARG A 958 -37.43 -18.83 12.58
N GLY A 959 -36.37 -19.60 12.30
CA GLY A 959 -36.39 -20.73 11.37
C GLY A 959 -36.36 -20.38 9.88
N ASN A 960 -36.20 -19.09 9.53
CA ASN A 960 -36.26 -18.61 8.14
C ASN A 960 -34.89 -18.59 7.44
N LEU A 961 -33.81 -18.83 8.18
CA LEU A 961 -32.43 -18.91 7.69
C LEU A 961 -31.76 -20.16 8.24
N THR A 962 -31.19 -20.98 7.36
CA THR A 962 -30.42 -22.16 7.77
C THR A 962 -29.12 -21.75 8.45
N ALA A 963 -28.63 -22.56 9.39
CA ALA A 963 -27.37 -22.29 10.10
C ALA A 963 -26.16 -22.16 9.13
N SER A 964 -26.17 -22.90 8.02
CA SER A 964 -25.16 -22.81 6.96
C SER A 964 -25.24 -21.50 6.18
N LYS A 965 -26.44 -21.05 5.80
CA LYS A 965 -26.64 -19.75 5.12
C LYS A 965 -26.32 -18.57 6.04
N ALA A 966 -26.66 -18.67 7.33
CA ALA A 966 -26.29 -17.71 8.35
C ALA A 966 -24.76 -17.62 8.52
N ALA A 967 -24.06 -18.75 8.59
CA ALA A 967 -22.59 -18.76 8.60
C ALA A 967 -22.00 -18.15 7.33
N GLY A 968 -22.59 -18.42 6.16
CA GLY A 968 -22.24 -17.81 4.88
C GLY A 968 -22.39 -16.29 4.89
N ASN A 969 -23.51 -15.76 5.38
CA ASN A 969 -23.76 -14.31 5.48
C ASN A 969 -22.83 -13.61 6.48
N ILE A 970 -22.47 -14.29 7.58
CA ILE A 970 -21.52 -13.76 8.56
C ILE A 970 -20.11 -13.71 7.95
N VAL A 971 -19.66 -14.79 7.31
CA VAL A 971 -18.36 -14.84 6.66
C VAL A 971 -18.30 -13.87 5.48
N GLY A 972 -19.35 -13.79 4.66
CA GLY A 972 -19.53 -12.85 3.56
C GLY A 972 -19.48 -11.40 4.05
N GLY A 973 -20.28 -11.05 5.06
CA GLY A 973 -20.30 -9.73 5.67
C GLY A 973 -18.99 -9.35 6.37
N MET A 974 -18.27 -10.31 6.97
CA MET A 974 -16.92 -10.10 7.49
C MET A 974 -15.94 -9.82 6.35
N LEU A 975 -15.87 -10.68 5.33
CA LEU A 975 -15.00 -10.49 4.17
C LEU A 975 -15.33 -9.20 3.40
N GLY A 976 -16.61 -8.83 3.28
CA GLY A 976 -17.08 -7.57 2.71
C GLY A 976 -16.76 -6.35 3.57
N ALA A 977 -16.61 -6.49 4.89
CA ALA A 977 -16.04 -5.46 5.75
C ALA A 977 -14.52 -5.32 5.59
N PHE A 978 -13.83 -6.34 5.07
CA PHE A 978 -12.39 -6.32 4.75
C PHE A 978 -12.10 -6.01 3.26
N ASN A 979 -13.08 -6.15 2.36
CA ASN A 979 -12.98 -5.82 0.93
C ASN A 979 -13.52 -4.40 0.66
N PRO A 980 -12.70 -3.47 0.15
CA PRO A 980 -13.09 -2.07 -0.08
C PRO A 980 -14.28 -1.80 -1.01
N LEU A 981 -14.68 -2.81 -1.78
CA LEU A 981 -15.74 -2.72 -2.78
C LEU A 981 -16.97 -3.56 -2.41
N GLY A 982 -17.00 -4.18 -1.22
CA GLY A 982 -18.00 -5.17 -0.80
C GLY A 982 -17.59 -6.60 -1.15
N SER A 983 -18.26 -7.60 -0.55
CA SER A 983 -18.13 -9.00 -0.95
C SER A 983 -18.82 -9.21 -2.30
N GLU A 984 -18.07 -9.68 -3.29
CA GLU A 984 -18.67 -10.18 -4.53
C GLU A 984 -19.10 -11.62 -4.32
N ASP A 985 -20.37 -11.89 -4.57
CA ASP A 985 -20.93 -13.24 -4.50
C ASP A 985 -20.54 -14.05 -5.74
N SER A 986 -20.44 -15.37 -5.53
CA SER A 986 -20.28 -16.36 -6.59
C SER A 986 -21.01 -17.63 -6.21
N LYS A 987 -21.39 -18.45 -7.21
CA LYS A 987 -22.02 -19.76 -6.97
C LYS A 987 -21.10 -20.73 -6.20
N THR A 988 -19.80 -20.45 -6.10
CA THR A 988 -18.83 -21.29 -5.38
C THR A 988 -17.98 -20.50 -4.39
N LEU A 989 -17.54 -21.16 -3.30
CA LEU A 989 -16.62 -20.58 -2.32
C LEU A 989 -15.27 -20.18 -2.96
N THR A 990 -14.74 -21.01 -3.86
CA THR A 990 -13.49 -20.72 -4.58
C THR A 990 -13.64 -19.53 -5.53
N GLY A 991 -14.78 -19.42 -6.23
CA GLY A 991 -15.11 -18.26 -7.07
C GLY A 991 -15.22 -16.99 -6.23
N THR A 992 -15.86 -17.07 -5.07
CA THR A 992 -15.95 -15.96 -4.10
C THR A 992 -14.55 -15.52 -3.65
N LEU A 993 -13.68 -16.44 -3.26
CA LEU A 993 -12.31 -16.10 -2.85
C LEU A 993 -11.50 -15.49 -3.99
N PHE A 994 -11.62 -16.02 -5.22
CA PHE A 994 -10.88 -15.54 -6.38
C PHE A 994 -11.33 -14.15 -6.84
N LYS A 995 -12.64 -13.90 -6.97
CA LYS A 995 -13.20 -12.59 -7.35
C LYS A 995 -12.81 -11.50 -6.34
N ASN A 996 -12.90 -11.80 -5.05
CA ASN A 996 -12.56 -10.85 -3.98
C ASN A 996 -11.05 -10.60 -3.83
N ALA A 997 -10.20 -11.56 -4.22
CA ALA A 997 -8.73 -11.41 -4.24
C ALA A 997 -8.19 -10.76 -5.53
N ALA A 998 -9.02 -10.58 -6.57
CA ALA A 998 -8.59 -9.98 -7.82
C ALA A 998 -8.38 -8.46 -7.65
N PRO A 999 -7.24 -7.90 -8.13
CA PRO A 999 -7.05 -6.45 -8.21
C PRO A 999 -8.21 -5.79 -8.98
N THR A 1000 -8.62 -4.58 -8.60
CA THR A 1000 -9.77 -3.86 -9.18
C THR A 1000 -9.74 -3.88 -10.72
N ILE A 1001 -8.58 -3.64 -11.34
CA ILE A 1001 -8.45 -3.61 -12.80
C ILE A 1001 -8.69 -4.98 -13.46
N LEU A 1002 -8.42 -6.07 -12.75
CA LEU A 1002 -8.61 -7.44 -13.24
C LEU A 1002 -9.95 -8.04 -12.83
N ARG A 1003 -10.75 -7.37 -11.99
CA ARG A 1003 -12.07 -7.87 -11.58
C ARG A 1003 -13.00 -8.15 -12.74
N PRO A 1004 -13.13 -7.28 -13.77
CA PRO A 1004 -14.00 -7.60 -14.90
C PRO A 1004 -13.57 -8.84 -15.66
N VAL A 1005 -12.27 -9.19 -15.64
CA VAL A 1005 -11.80 -10.45 -16.23
C VAL A 1005 -12.28 -11.63 -15.42
N ALA A 1006 -12.20 -11.57 -14.08
CA ALA A 1006 -12.70 -12.61 -13.19
C ALA A 1006 -14.23 -12.75 -13.30
N ASP A 1007 -14.96 -11.64 -13.33
CA ASP A 1007 -16.41 -11.59 -13.49
C ASP A 1007 -16.86 -12.19 -14.82
N LEU A 1008 -16.21 -11.81 -15.92
CA LEU A 1008 -16.52 -12.35 -17.24
C LEU A 1008 -16.10 -13.81 -17.39
N TRP A 1009 -15.02 -14.24 -16.71
CA TRP A 1009 -14.63 -15.64 -16.69
C TRP A 1009 -15.64 -16.51 -15.93
N ALA A 1010 -16.13 -16.01 -14.79
CA ALA A 1010 -17.20 -16.65 -14.04
C ALA A 1010 -18.59 -16.49 -14.70
N ASN A 1011 -18.70 -15.59 -15.69
CA ASN A 1011 -19.97 -15.08 -16.21
C ASN A 1011 -20.93 -14.65 -15.09
N GLU A 1012 -20.41 -14.01 -14.05
CA GLU A 1012 -21.16 -13.63 -12.85
C GLU A 1012 -20.86 -12.18 -12.50
N SER A 1013 -21.89 -11.35 -12.44
CA SER A 1013 -21.77 -9.96 -11.99
C SER A 1013 -21.46 -9.88 -10.50
N PHE A 1014 -21.33 -8.66 -9.98
CA PHE A 1014 -21.25 -8.41 -8.53
C PHE A 1014 -22.38 -9.08 -7.73
N MET A 1015 -23.58 -9.22 -8.31
CA MET A 1015 -24.75 -9.82 -7.66
C MET A 1015 -24.90 -11.33 -7.94
N GLY A 1016 -23.88 -11.98 -8.51
CA GLY A 1016 -23.95 -13.39 -8.93
C GLY A 1016 -24.83 -13.67 -10.15
N THR A 1017 -25.41 -12.63 -10.77
CA THR A 1017 -26.26 -12.78 -11.96
C THR A 1017 -25.44 -12.91 -13.24
N PRO A 1018 -25.89 -13.66 -14.26
CA PRO A 1018 -25.15 -13.79 -15.51
C PRO A 1018 -24.85 -12.43 -16.16
N ILE A 1019 -23.66 -12.25 -16.73
CA ILE A 1019 -23.28 -10.98 -17.41
C ILE A 1019 -23.67 -11.01 -18.88
N TYR A 1020 -23.36 -12.11 -19.57
CA TYR A 1020 -23.65 -12.29 -20.99
C TYR A 1020 -24.44 -13.58 -21.21
N GLN A 1021 -25.12 -13.69 -22.36
CA GLN A 1021 -25.81 -14.91 -22.74
C GLN A 1021 -24.86 -15.90 -23.39
N GLU A 1022 -24.97 -17.16 -23.00
CA GLU A 1022 -24.25 -18.26 -23.62
C GLU A 1022 -25.12 -18.95 -24.67
N ASN A 1023 -24.46 -19.62 -25.62
CA ASN A 1023 -25.16 -20.48 -26.57
C ASN A 1023 -25.87 -21.60 -25.81
N PHE A 1024 -27.08 -21.94 -26.26
CA PHE A 1024 -27.79 -23.09 -25.72
C PHE A 1024 -26.94 -24.36 -25.92
N PRO A 1025 -26.82 -25.26 -24.91
CA PRO A 1025 -25.98 -26.46 -25.01
C PRO A 1025 -26.41 -27.39 -26.17
N THR A 1026 -27.68 -27.32 -26.55
CA THR A 1026 -28.28 -28.09 -27.64
C THR A 1026 -28.79 -27.16 -28.73
N GLY A 1027 -28.09 -27.08 -29.87
CA GLY A 1027 -28.47 -26.28 -31.03
C GLY A 1027 -27.26 -25.84 -31.87
N THR A 1028 -27.51 -25.22 -33.03
CA THR A 1028 -26.44 -24.63 -33.83
C THR A 1028 -25.91 -23.36 -33.12
N PRO A 1029 -24.61 -23.30 -32.79
CA PRO A 1029 -24.05 -22.16 -32.07
C PRO A 1029 -24.15 -20.89 -32.92
N LYS A 1030 -24.65 -19.82 -32.30
CA LYS A 1030 -24.69 -18.49 -32.90
C LYS A 1030 -23.38 -17.74 -32.62
N PRO A 1031 -22.98 -16.80 -33.52
CA PRO A 1031 -21.85 -15.91 -33.25
C PRO A 1031 -22.05 -15.08 -31.98
N GLU A 1032 -20.99 -14.85 -31.23
CA GLU A 1032 -21.00 -14.09 -29.97
C GLU A 1032 -21.59 -12.69 -30.15
N SER A 1033 -21.33 -12.04 -31.29
CA SER A 1033 -21.85 -10.71 -31.63
C SER A 1033 -23.37 -10.62 -31.66
N THR A 1034 -24.05 -11.77 -31.83
CA THR A 1034 -25.52 -11.87 -31.90
C THR A 1034 -26.16 -12.26 -30.57
N LEU A 1035 -25.36 -12.64 -29.57
CA LEU A 1035 -25.83 -13.08 -28.24
C LEU A 1035 -26.03 -11.92 -27.26
N GLY A 1036 -26.25 -10.72 -27.76
CA GLY A 1036 -26.55 -9.55 -26.93
C GLY A 1036 -27.95 -9.60 -26.33
N ARG A 1037 -28.08 -9.29 -25.04
CA ARG A 1037 -29.39 -9.12 -24.41
C ARG A 1037 -30.20 -8.04 -25.10
N ARG A 1038 -31.52 -8.13 -25.00
CA ARG A 1038 -32.42 -7.08 -25.48
C ARG A 1038 -32.09 -5.72 -24.86
N SER A 1039 -31.80 -5.70 -23.56
CA SER A 1039 -31.43 -4.52 -22.79
C SER A 1039 -30.06 -3.93 -23.14
N THR A 1040 -29.27 -4.61 -23.98
CA THR A 1040 -27.96 -4.13 -24.41
C THR A 1040 -28.15 -3.06 -25.49
N PRO A 1041 -27.59 -1.85 -25.32
CA PRO A 1041 -27.77 -0.77 -26.28
C PRO A 1041 -27.35 -1.16 -27.70
N GLU A 1042 -28.13 -0.71 -28.69
CA GLU A 1042 -27.93 -1.06 -30.11
C GLU A 1042 -26.55 -0.66 -30.63
N ALA A 1043 -25.95 0.42 -30.10
CA ALA A 1043 -24.58 0.80 -30.47
C ALA A 1043 -23.56 -0.32 -30.20
N TYR A 1044 -23.69 -1.07 -29.10
CA TYR A 1044 -22.81 -2.18 -28.80
C TYR A 1044 -23.05 -3.39 -29.70
N LYS A 1045 -24.33 -3.71 -29.96
CA LYS A 1045 -24.70 -4.80 -30.88
C LYS A 1045 -24.23 -4.50 -32.30
N ALA A 1046 -24.43 -3.27 -32.78
CA ALA A 1046 -23.97 -2.81 -34.08
C ALA A 1046 -22.45 -2.87 -34.19
N PHE A 1047 -21.71 -2.41 -33.17
CA PHE A 1047 -20.25 -2.47 -33.16
C PHE A 1047 -19.71 -3.90 -33.09
N ALA A 1048 -20.32 -4.77 -32.28
CA ALA A 1048 -19.99 -6.21 -32.22
C ALA A 1048 -20.18 -6.89 -33.58
N ASN A 1049 -21.33 -6.66 -34.22
CA ASN A 1049 -21.63 -7.20 -35.54
C ASN A 1049 -20.70 -6.62 -36.62
N TRP A 1050 -20.36 -5.33 -36.53
CA TRP A 1050 -19.38 -4.70 -37.42
C TRP A 1050 -17.99 -5.33 -37.27
N LEU A 1051 -17.48 -5.55 -36.05
CA LEU A 1051 -16.20 -6.24 -35.83
C LEU A 1051 -16.19 -7.66 -36.37
N ASN A 1052 -17.28 -8.39 -36.11
CA ASN A 1052 -17.46 -9.76 -36.58
C ASN A 1052 -17.44 -9.83 -38.12
N THR A 1053 -18.23 -8.97 -38.78
CA THR A 1053 -18.29 -8.88 -40.25
C THR A 1053 -16.98 -8.39 -40.87
N LEU A 1054 -16.34 -7.37 -40.30
CA LEU A 1054 -15.06 -6.84 -40.76
C LEU A 1054 -13.96 -7.90 -40.77
N THR A 1055 -14.01 -8.83 -39.83
CA THR A 1055 -13.03 -9.91 -39.68
C THR A 1055 -13.42 -11.21 -40.38
N GLY A 1056 -14.32 -11.14 -41.36
CA GLY A 1056 -14.72 -12.26 -42.22
C GLY A 1056 -15.90 -13.09 -41.71
N GLY A 1057 -16.59 -12.62 -40.67
CA GLY A 1057 -17.79 -13.23 -40.11
C GLY A 1057 -19.09 -12.75 -40.77
N SER A 1058 -20.22 -13.21 -40.24
CA SER A 1058 -21.57 -12.82 -40.62
C SER A 1058 -22.51 -12.97 -39.42
N GLN A 1059 -23.79 -12.60 -39.59
CA GLN A 1059 -24.82 -12.86 -38.57
C GLN A 1059 -25.04 -14.35 -38.24
N TYR A 1060 -24.47 -15.27 -39.03
CA TYR A 1060 -24.57 -16.72 -38.83
C TYR A 1060 -23.23 -17.42 -38.56
N ARG A 1061 -22.09 -16.74 -38.74
CA ARG A 1061 -20.75 -17.34 -38.57
C ARG A 1061 -19.79 -16.33 -37.93
N SER A 1062 -19.00 -16.79 -36.97
CA SER A 1062 -17.97 -15.97 -36.32
C SER A 1062 -16.81 -15.68 -37.28
N GLY A 1063 -16.38 -14.41 -37.31
CA GLY A 1063 -15.13 -13.94 -37.92
C GLY A 1063 -13.95 -14.07 -36.98
N ALA A 1064 -12.78 -13.57 -37.38
CA ALA A 1064 -11.57 -13.66 -36.56
C ALA A 1064 -11.66 -12.88 -35.24
N LEU A 1065 -12.52 -11.84 -35.17
CA LEU A 1065 -12.86 -11.10 -33.96
C LEU A 1065 -14.38 -11.08 -33.79
N ASP A 1066 -14.90 -11.97 -32.94
CA ASP A 1066 -16.32 -12.06 -32.60
C ASP A 1066 -16.49 -11.86 -31.08
N ILE A 1067 -17.11 -10.75 -30.68
CA ILE A 1067 -17.19 -10.31 -29.28
C ILE A 1067 -18.65 -10.13 -28.89
N ASN A 1068 -19.06 -10.74 -27.78
CA ASN A 1068 -20.40 -10.54 -27.25
C ASN A 1068 -20.60 -9.06 -26.80
N PRO A 1069 -21.66 -8.37 -27.28
CA PRO A 1069 -21.90 -6.96 -26.96
C PRO A 1069 -22.14 -6.72 -25.46
N ASP A 1070 -22.64 -7.71 -24.71
CA ASP A 1070 -22.83 -7.63 -23.26
C ASP A 1070 -21.47 -7.55 -22.52
N LYS A 1071 -20.44 -8.25 -23.03
CA LYS A 1071 -19.08 -8.19 -22.47
C LYS A 1071 -18.47 -6.79 -22.61
N MET A 1072 -18.68 -6.14 -23.77
CA MET A 1072 -18.22 -4.77 -24.01
C MET A 1072 -18.97 -3.75 -23.14
N LYS A 1073 -20.30 -3.88 -23.07
CA LYS A 1073 -21.14 -3.06 -22.18
C LYS A 1073 -20.67 -3.18 -20.73
N TYR A 1074 -20.41 -4.39 -20.25
CA TYR A 1074 -19.94 -4.63 -18.87
C TYR A 1074 -18.62 -3.91 -18.57
N TRP A 1075 -17.62 -4.02 -19.45
CA TRP A 1075 -16.34 -3.33 -19.31
C TRP A 1075 -16.49 -1.80 -19.26
N ILE A 1076 -17.34 -1.24 -20.12
CA ILE A 1076 -17.56 0.21 -20.18
C ILE A 1076 -18.34 0.69 -18.95
N ASP A 1077 -19.36 -0.05 -18.52
CA ASP A 1077 -20.12 0.23 -17.29
C ASP A 1077 -19.20 0.18 -16.06
N TYR A 1078 -18.25 -0.77 -16.02
CA TYR A 1078 -17.27 -0.91 -14.95
C TYR A 1078 -16.31 0.28 -14.88
N VAL A 1079 -15.74 0.69 -16.02
CA VAL A 1079 -14.77 1.79 -16.10
C VAL A 1079 -15.44 3.17 -15.90
N SER A 1080 -16.63 3.37 -16.48
CA SER A 1080 -17.41 4.60 -16.33
C SER A 1080 -18.09 4.72 -14.96
N GLY A 1081 -18.27 3.60 -14.25
CA GLY A 1081 -18.62 3.56 -12.84
C GLY A 1081 -19.94 4.27 -12.48
N GLY A 1082 -19.93 4.97 -11.35
CA GLY A 1082 -21.09 5.72 -10.84
C GLY A 1082 -21.56 6.83 -11.77
N MET A 1083 -20.64 7.56 -12.40
CA MET A 1083 -20.96 8.65 -13.33
C MET A 1083 -21.66 8.13 -14.60
N GLY A 1084 -21.17 7.04 -15.19
CA GLY A 1084 -21.82 6.41 -16.35
C GLY A 1084 -23.27 6.00 -16.04
N ARG A 1085 -23.49 5.39 -14.87
CA ARG A 1085 -24.84 5.03 -14.39
C ARG A 1085 -25.73 6.25 -14.15
N PHE A 1086 -25.21 7.32 -13.56
CA PHE A 1086 -25.97 8.57 -13.35
C PHE A 1086 -26.39 9.21 -14.67
N ALA A 1087 -25.49 9.30 -15.65
CA ALA A 1087 -25.80 9.81 -16.98
C ALA A 1087 -26.88 8.96 -17.66
N GLY A 1088 -26.73 7.64 -17.62
CA GLY A 1088 -27.72 6.70 -18.15
C GLY A 1088 -29.10 6.87 -17.50
N LYS A 1089 -29.18 6.90 -16.16
CA LYS A 1089 -30.44 7.13 -15.42
C LYS A 1089 -31.07 8.49 -15.74
N THR A 1090 -30.27 9.54 -15.89
CA THR A 1090 -30.78 10.89 -16.18
C THR A 1090 -31.37 10.96 -17.57
N ILE A 1091 -30.70 10.36 -18.57
CA ILE A 1091 -31.20 10.26 -19.95
C ILE A 1091 -32.48 9.43 -20.00
N ASP A 1092 -32.50 8.28 -19.32
CA ASP A 1092 -33.67 7.39 -19.25
C ASP A 1092 -34.86 8.07 -18.56
N ALA A 1093 -34.62 8.75 -17.42
CA ALA A 1093 -35.65 9.51 -16.71
C ALA A 1093 -36.20 10.68 -17.55
N ALA A 1094 -35.34 11.40 -18.27
CA ALA A 1094 -35.77 12.47 -19.17
C ALA A 1094 -36.59 11.92 -20.35
N ALA A 1095 -36.15 10.82 -20.96
CA ALA A 1095 -36.88 10.16 -22.03
C ALA A 1095 -38.26 9.65 -21.56
N LYS A 1096 -38.35 9.03 -20.38
CA LYS A 1096 -39.62 8.58 -19.79
C LYS A 1096 -40.55 9.75 -19.47
N THR A 1097 -40.03 10.82 -18.86
CA THR A 1097 -40.81 12.04 -18.56
C THR A 1097 -41.35 12.66 -19.84
N TYR A 1098 -40.51 12.79 -20.88
CA TYR A 1098 -40.91 13.32 -22.18
C TYR A 1098 -42.01 12.49 -22.85
N ASN A 1099 -41.93 11.16 -22.72
CA ASN A 1099 -42.94 10.23 -23.24
C ASN A 1099 -44.14 10.01 -22.29
N GLY A 1100 -44.22 10.72 -21.16
CA GLY A 1100 -45.29 10.59 -20.17
C GLY A 1100 -45.37 9.21 -19.49
N ILE A 1101 -44.23 8.53 -19.37
CA ILE A 1101 -44.09 7.21 -18.74
C ILE A 1101 -43.72 7.41 -17.27
N ASP A 1102 -44.43 6.74 -16.36
CA ASP A 1102 -44.15 6.79 -14.93
C ASP A 1102 -42.76 6.22 -14.60
N ILE A 1103 -42.01 6.93 -13.75
CA ILE A 1103 -40.65 6.56 -13.39
C ILE A 1103 -40.67 5.97 -11.97
N PRO A 1104 -40.31 4.68 -11.80
CA PRO A 1104 -40.16 4.09 -10.48
C PRO A 1104 -39.15 4.89 -9.63
N PRO A 1105 -39.42 5.15 -8.32
CA PRO A 1105 -38.54 5.92 -7.45
C PRO A 1105 -37.07 5.46 -7.43
N GLN A 1106 -36.82 4.18 -7.71
CA GLN A 1106 -35.50 3.55 -7.77
C GLN A 1106 -34.67 3.96 -8.99
N GLN A 1107 -35.34 4.41 -10.07
CA GLN A 1107 -34.73 4.85 -11.32
C GLN A 1107 -34.51 6.38 -11.34
N ILE A 1108 -35.13 7.11 -10.42
CA ILE A 1108 -34.94 8.55 -10.27
C ILE A 1108 -33.53 8.81 -9.70
N PRO A 1109 -32.71 9.64 -10.35
CA PRO A 1109 -31.40 10.02 -9.84
C PRO A 1109 -31.48 10.52 -8.39
N PHE A 1110 -30.47 10.19 -7.57
CA PHE A 1110 -30.41 10.45 -6.12
C PHE A 1110 -31.44 9.66 -5.28
N LEU A 1111 -32.73 9.69 -5.61
CA LEU A 1111 -33.78 8.99 -4.86
C LEU A 1111 -33.56 7.47 -4.88
N GLY A 1112 -33.08 6.94 -6.01
CA GLY A 1112 -32.72 5.53 -6.15
C GLY A 1112 -31.54 5.06 -5.29
N LYS A 1113 -30.88 5.95 -4.54
CA LYS A 1113 -29.89 5.55 -3.52
C LYS A 1113 -30.50 5.27 -2.15
N ILE A 1114 -31.69 5.79 -1.89
CA ILE A 1114 -32.37 5.68 -0.59
C ILE A 1114 -33.70 4.93 -0.69
N SER A 1115 -34.20 4.68 -1.90
CA SER A 1115 -35.42 3.91 -2.15
C SER A 1115 -35.11 2.76 -3.11
N GLY A 1116 -35.53 1.55 -2.75
CA GLY A 1116 -35.37 0.32 -3.52
C GLY A 1116 -36.69 -0.42 -3.75
N LYS A 1117 -36.64 -1.44 -4.62
CA LYS A 1117 -37.74 -2.39 -4.88
C LYS A 1117 -37.12 -3.76 -5.15
N VAL A 1118 -37.74 -4.81 -4.62
CA VAL A 1118 -37.38 -6.20 -4.93
C VAL A 1118 -37.64 -6.45 -6.43
N MET A 1119 -36.61 -6.90 -7.12
CA MET A 1119 -36.68 -7.14 -8.57
C MET A 1119 -37.04 -8.61 -8.83
N PRO A 1120 -37.90 -8.90 -9.83
CA PRO A 1120 -38.37 -10.27 -10.11
C PRO A 1120 -37.29 -11.20 -10.70
N TYR A 1121 -36.12 -10.68 -11.05
CA TYR A 1121 -35.04 -11.46 -11.64
C TYR A 1121 -34.49 -12.55 -10.72
N ALA A 1122 -34.51 -12.34 -9.40
CA ALA A 1122 -34.05 -13.34 -8.43
C ALA A 1122 -34.96 -14.58 -8.45
N ASP A 1123 -36.28 -14.37 -8.45
CA ASP A 1123 -37.28 -15.44 -8.53
C ASP A 1123 -37.17 -16.20 -9.85
N GLN A 1124 -36.91 -15.48 -10.95
CA GLN A 1124 -36.74 -16.10 -12.26
C GLN A 1124 -35.45 -16.93 -12.36
N GLN A 1125 -34.36 -16.48 -11.73
CA GLN A 1125 -33.14 -17.26 -11.66
C GLN A 1125 -33.32 -18.50 -10.78
N ALA A 1126 -33.97 -18.36 -9.61
CA ALA A 1126 -34.29 -19.48 -8.73
C ALA A 1126 -35.11 -20.55 -9.47
N MET A 1127 -36.16 -20.15 -10.21
CA MET A 1127 -36.94 -21.05 -11.06
C MET A 1127 -36.04 -21.84 -12.02
N TYR A 1128 -35.09 -21.19 -12.69
CA TYR A 1128 -34.18 -21.89 -13.60
C TYR A 1128 -33.22 -22.84 -12.90
N ASP A 1129 -32.65 -22.43 -11.76
CA ASP A 1129 -31.77 -23.28 -10.97
C ASP A 1129 -32.54 -24.52 -10.46
N HIS A 1130 -33.79 -24.35 -9.99
CA HIS A 1130 -34.68 -25.45 -9.63
C HIS A 1130 -35.02 -26.35 -10.82
N ILE A 1131 -35.31 -25.79 -12.01
CA ILE A 1131 -35.55 -26.59 -13.22
C ILE A 1131 -34.32 -27.45 -13.56
N ASP A 1132 -33.12 -26.89 -13.49
CA ASP A 1132 -31.89 -27.62 -13.79
C ASP A 1132 -31.62 -28.72 -12.76
N GLU A 1133 -31.89 -28.47 -11.48
CA GLU A 1133 -31.84 -29.48 -10.42
C GLU A 1133 -32.85 -30.62 -10.67
N LEU A 1134 -34.11 -30.28 -10.93
CA LEU A 1134 -35.17 -31.26 -11.22
C LEU A 1134 -34.86 -32.10 -12.47
N ARG A 1135 -34.20 -31.50 -13.48
CA ARG A 1135 -33.73 -32.24 -14.66
C ARG A 1135 -32.64 -33.25 -14.32
N GLN A 1136 -31.78 -32.99 -13.33
CA GLN A 1136 -30.77 -33.94 -12.86
C GLN A 1136 -31.42 -35.16 -12.23
N TYR A 1137 -32.41 -34.99 -11.34
CA TYR A 1137 -33.17 -36.10 -10.77
C TYR A 1137 -33.84 -36.97 -11.85
N ASN A 1138 -34.32 -36.35 -12.92
CA ASN A 1138 -34.88 -37.08 -14.05
C ASN A 1138 -33.85 -37.85 -14.88
N ALA A 1139 -32.67 -37.25 -15.09
CA ALA A 1139 -31.57 -37.93 -15.77
C ALA A 1139 -31.07 -39.13 -14.96
N GLU A 1140 -30.96 -38.97 -13.63
CA GLU A 1140 -30.60 -40.04 -12.69
C GLU A 1140 -31.67 -41.13 -12.64
N LEU A 1141 -32.95 -40.78 -12.55
CA LEU A 1141 -34.03 -41.78 -12.64
C LEU A 1141 -33.95 -42.58 -13.96
N LYS A 1142 -33.58 -41.94 -15.08
CA LYS A 1142 -33.44 -42.60 -16.38
C LYS A 1142 -32.25 -43.56 -16.45
N SER A 1143 -31.16 -43.32 -15.71
CA SER A 1143 -30.00 -44.20 -15.66
C SER A 1143 -30.19 -45.41 -14.72
N LEU A 1144 -31.13 -45.32 -13.77
CA LEU A 1144 -31.45 -46.40 -12.83
C LEU A 1144 -32.43 -47.43 -13.42
N SER A 1145 -32.30 -48.68 -13.00
CA SER A 1145 -33.18 -49.81 -13.41
C SER A 1145 -33.63 -50.66 -12.21
N GLY A 1146 -34.64 -51.52 -12.40
CA GLY A 1146 -35.09 -52.48 -11.38
C GLY A 1146 -35.54 -51.87 -10.05
N ALA A 1147 -35.11 -52.48 -8.95
CA ALA A 1147 -35.48 -52.09 -7.59
C ALA A 1147 -34.94 -50.68 -7.22
N ASP A 1148 -33.74 -50.33 -7.68
CA ASP A 1148 -33.11 -49.03 -7.39
C ASP A 1148 -33.91 -47.88 -8.02
N ARG A 1149 -34.43 -48.09 -9.23
CA ARG A 1149 -35.31 -47.12 -9.90
C ARG A 1149 -36.61 -46.90 -9.13
N ALA A 1150 -37.20 -47.96 -8.58
CA ALA A 1150 -38.43 -47.89 -7.79
C ALA A 1150 -38.18 -47.17 -6.45
N ALA A 1151 -37.08 -47.50 -5.76
CA ALA A 1151 -36.67 -46.84 -4.52
C ALA A 1151 -36.38 -45.35 -4.73
N PHE A 1152 -35.65 -45.00 -5.80
CA PHE A 1152 -35.35 -43.60 -6.16
C PHE A 1152 -36.63 -42.82 -6.48
N ARG A 1153 -37.55 -43.41 -7.26
CA ARG A 1153 -38.84 -42.79 -7.58
C ARG A 1153 -39.68 -42.51 -6.34
N ASN A 1154 -39.71 -43.45 -5.38
CA ASN A 1154 -40.47 -43.27 -4.14
C ASN A 1154 -39.84 -42.18 -3.27
N LYS A 1155 -38.51 -42.18 -3.14
CA LYS A 1155 -37.75 -41.22 -2.33
C LYS A 1155 -37.87 -39.78 -2.86
N TYR A 1156 -37.85 -39.60 -4.18
CA TYR A 1156 -37.86 -38.29 -4.85
C TYR A 1156 -39.16 -38.05 -5.63
N SER A 1157 -40.28 -38.59 -5.15
CA SER A 1157 -41.57 -38.54 -5.86
C SER A 1157 -42.06 -37.11 -6.10
N GLY A 1158 -41.89 -36.22 -5.13
CA GLY A 1158 -42.23 -34.79 -5.24
C GLY A 1158 -41.38 -34.03 -6.26
N GLN A 1159 -40.06 -34.25 -6.28
CA GLN A 1159 -39.18 -33.68 -7.31
C GLN A 1159 -39.57 -34.19 -8.72
N LEU A 1160 -39.88 -35.47 -8.85
CA LEU A 1160 -40.21 -36.07 -10.14
C LEU A 1160 -41.62 -35.67 -10.66
N SER A 1161 -42.57 -35.30 -9.79
CA SER A 1161 -43.89 -34.81 -10.20
C SER A 1161 -43.84 -33.43 -10.85
N MET A 1162 -42.79 -32.64 -10.60
CA MET A 1162 -42.63 -31.30 -11.18
C MET A 1162 -42.43 -31.27 -12.70
N ASN A 1163 -42.17 -32.41 -13.35
CA ASN A 1163 -41.91 -32.47 -14.80
C ASN A 1163 -43.00 -31.84 -15.68
N GLY A 1164 -44.27 -32.08 -15.34
CA GLY A 1164 -45.39 -31.50 -16.07
C GLY A 1164 -45.44 -29.97 -15.92
N ILE A 1165 -45.19 -29.50 -14.70
CA ILE A 1165 -45.17 -28.09 -14.31
C ILE A 1165 -44.02 -27.34 -15.00
N ILE A 1166 -42.82 -27.95 -15.09
CA ILE A 1166 -41.69 -27.39 -15.85
C ILE A 1166 -42.11 -27.09 -17.29
N HIS A 1167 -42.69 -28.08 -17.97
CA HIS A 1167 -43.05 -27.94 -19.38
C HIS A 1167 -44.13 -26.89 -19.61
N GLN A 1168 -45.16 -26.86 -18.75
CA GLN A 1168 -46.23 -25.87 -18.81
C GLN A 1168 -45.69 -24.45 -18.58
N SER A 1169 -44.85 -24.25 -17.56
CA SER A 1169 -44.26 -22.96 -17.23
C SER A 1169 -43.35 -22.43 -18.34
N GLU A 1170 -42.54 -23.31 -18.95
CA GLU A 1170 -41.69 -22.95 -20.09
C GLU A 1170 -42.52 -22.50 -21.31
N ILE A 1171 -43.63 -23.18 -21.61
CA ILE A 1171 -44.54 -22.80 -22.70
C ILE A 1171 -45.20 -21.45 -22.42
N GLN A 1172 -45.73 -21.26 -21.21
CA GLN A 1172 -46.37 -20.00 -20.82
C GLN A 1172 -45.39 -18.83 -20.92
N LEU A 1173 -44.19 -18.96 -20.38
CA LEU A 1173 -43.15 -17.92 -20.47
C LEU A 1173 -42.71 -17.68 -21.91
N LYS A 1174 -42.61 -18.72 -22.74
CA LYS A 1174 -42.30 -18.56 -24.17
C LYS A 1174 -43.38 -17.75 -24.89
N ASN A 1175 -44.65 -18.05 -24.64
CA ASN A 1175 -45.77 -17.35 -25.27
C ASN A 1175 -45.84 -15.88 -24.80
N LEU A 1176 -45.67 -15.62 -23.51
CA LEU A 1176 -45.63 -14.27 -22.95
C LEU A 1176 -44.45 -13.46 -23.51
N ARG A 1177 -43.27 -14.07 -23.68
CA ARG A 1177 -42.13 -13.42 -24.35
C ARG A 1177 -42.44 -13.06 -25.79
N LYS A 1178 -43.12 -13.94 -26.53
CA LYS A 1178 -43.54 -13.66 -27.90
C LYS A 1178 -44.51 -12.48 -27.97
N GLN A 1179 -45.53 -12.46 -27.11
CA GLN A 1179 -46.47 -11.33 -27.01
C GLN A 1179 -45.75 -10.02 -26.68
N ARG A 1180 -44.79 -10.07 -25.75
CA ARG A 1180 -43.97 -8.90 -25.41
C ARG A 1180 -43.18 -8.41 -26.64
N ASP A 1181 -42.56 -9.34 -27.38
CA ASP A 1181 -41.78 -9.01 -28.57
C ASP A 1181 -42.64 -8.38 -29.66
N GLU A 1182 -43.87 -8.88 -29.86
CA GLU A 1182 -44.88 -8.31 -30.77
C GLU A 1182 -45.22 -6.86 -30.38
N VAL A 1183 -45.47 -6.57 -29.10
CA VAL A 1183 -45.77 -5.21 -28.60
C VAL A 1183 -44.63 -4.22 -28.90
N TYR A 1184 -43.38 -4.65 -28.77
CA TYR A 1184 -42.24 -3.79 -29.07
C TYR A 1184 -42.00 -3.57 -30.56
N SER A 1185 -42.40 -4.53 -31.41
CA SER A 1185 -42.30 -4.43 -32.85
C SER A 1185 -43.48 -3.71 -33.50
N ASP A 1186 -44.53 -3.41 -32.74
CA ASP A 1186 -45.75 -2.77 -33.23
C ASP A 1186 -45.52 -1.26 -33.42
N PRO A 1187 -45.47 -0.76 -34.67
CA PRO A 1187 -45.23 0.65 -34.96
C PRO A 1187 -46.46 1.53 -34.67
N THR A 1188 -47.62 0.94 -34.37
CA THR A 1188 -48.88 1.66 -34.13
C THR A 1188 -49.04 2.11 -32.67
N LEU A 1189 -48.24 1.58 -31.76
CA LEU A 1189 -48.30 1.90 -30.34
C LEU A 1189 -47.38 3.07 -29.99
N THR A 1190 -47.89 4.02 -29.19
CA THR A 1190 -47.05 5.05 -28.58
C THR A 1190 -46.11 4.44 -27.53
N ALA A 1191 -44.99 5.12 -27.23
CA ALA A 1191 -44.02 4.64 -26.23
C ALA A 1191 -44.66 4.35 -24.86
N ARG A 1192 -45.67 5.14 -24.45
CA ARG A 1192 -46.44 4.91 -23.21
C ARG A 1192 -47.30 3.65 -23.29
N GLN A 1193 -48.05 3.48 -24.37
CA GLN A 1193 -48.88 2.28 -24.57
C GLN A 1193 -48.04 1.01 -24.67
N GLN A 1194 -46.87 1.08 -25.33
CA GLN A 1194 -45.90 -0.01 -25.35
C GLN A 1194 -45.42 -0.35 -23.94
N ALA A 1195 -45.01 0.67 -23.15
CA ALA A 1195 -44.54 0.47 -21.78
C ALA A 1195 -45.62 -0.16 -20.88
N ASP A 1196 -46.86 0.33 -20.93
CA ASP A 1196 -47.97 -0.18 -20.11
C ASP A 1196 -48.31 -1.65 -20.47
N ARG A 1197 -48.37 -1.98 -21.77
CA ARG A 1197 -48.62 -3.35 -22.23
C ARG A 1197 -47.48 -4.30 -21.89
N VAL A 1198 -46.22 -3.85 -22.04
CA VAL A 1198 -45.05 -4.63 -21.63
C VAL A 1198 -45.07 -4.88 -20.12
N LEU A 1199 -45.40 -3.88 -19.31
CA LEU A 1199 -45.49 -4.02 -17.86
C LEU A 1199 -46.51 -5.09 -17.45
N MET A 1200 -47.70 -5.12 -18.08
CA MET A 1200 -48.69 -6.17 -17.84
C MET A 1200 -48.17 -7.57 -18.20
N ILE A 1201 -47.46 -7.69 -19.34
CA ILE A 1201 -46.88 -8.96 -19.75
C ILE A 1201 -45.77 -9.40 -18.78
N GLU A 1202 -44.93 -8.48 -18.31
CA GLU A 1202 -43.89 -8.77 -17.30
C GLU A 1202 -44.49 -9.19 -15.96
N GLN A 1203 -45.61 -8.58 -15.54
CA GLN A 1203 -46.36 -9.03 -14.35
C GLN A 1203 -46.90 -10.46 -14.53
N ASN A 1204 -47.47 -10.78 -15.70
CA ASN A 1204 -47.93 -12.14 -15.98
C ASN A 1204 -46.78 -13.15 -16.03
N MET A 1205 -45.62 -12.76 -16.56
CA MET A 1205 -44.41 -13.60 -16.51
C MET A 1205 -43.97 -13.84 -15.06
N LYS A 1206 -44.02 -12.82 -14.20
CA LYS A 1206 -43.72 -12.97 -12.77
C LYS A 1206 -44.65 -13.99 -12.12
N LYS A 1207 -45.97 -13.92 -12.37
CA LYS A 1207 -46.94 -14.88 -11.81
C LYS A 1207 -46.61 -16.33 -12.14
N VAL A 1208 -46.20 -16.60 -13.38
CA VAL A 1208 -45.79 -17.95 -13.80
C VAL A 1208 -44.55 -18.41 -13.02
N VAL A 1209 -43.56 -17.52 -12.87
CA VAL A 1209 -42.34 -17.79 -12.08
C VAL A 1209 -42.67 -18.05 -10.60
N ASP A 1210 -43.52 -17.20 -10.00
CA ASP A 1210 -43.92 -17.30 -8.60
C ASP A 1210 -44.70 -18.59 -8.34
N SER A 1211 -45.65 -18.92 -9.23
CA SER A 1211 -46.43 -20.16 -9.15
C SER A 1211 -45.53 -21.38 -9.22
N PHE A 1212 -44.55 -21.40 -10.14
CA PHE A 1212 -43.58 -22.49 -10.23
C PHE A 1212 -42.77 -22.64 -8.94
N ASN A 1213 -42.22 -21.54 -8.42
CA ASN A 1213 -41.39 -21.57 -7.21
C ASN A 1213 -42.19 -21.98 -5.97
N GLN A 1214 -43.46 -21.60 -5.90
CA GLN A 1214 -44.37 -22.05 -4.86
C GLN A 1214 -44.63 -23.56 -4.95
N GLU A 1215 -45.01 -24.07 -6.13
CA GLU A 1215 -45.27 -25.49 -6.35
C GLU A 1215 -44.01 -26.34 -6.09
N TYR A 1216 -42.83 -25.83 -6.48
CA TYR A 1216 -41.56 -26.48 -6.16
C TYR A 1216 -41.43 -26.70 -4.65
N ARG A 1217 -41.57 -25.64 -3.85
CA ARG A 1217 -41.49 -25.71 -2.38
C ARG A 1217 -42.47 -26.71 -1.78
N GLU A 1218 -43.73 -26.61 -2.18
CA GLU A 1218 -44.78 -27.52 -1.70
C GLU A 1218 -44.47 -29.00 -2.01
N MET A 1219 -43.90 -29.27 -3.18
CA MET A 1219 -43.60 -30.64 -3.64
C MET A 1219 -42.27 -31.18 -3.10
N THR A 1220 -41.28 -30.32 -2.83
CA THR A 1220 -39.96 -30.74 -2.32
C THR A 1220 -39.86 -30.70 -0.80
N GLY A 1221 -40.80 -30.05 -0.12
CA GLY A 1221 -40.80 -29.89 1.34
C GLY A 1221 -39.84 -28.82 1.85
N GLU A 1222 -39.44 -27.88 0.97
CA GLU A 1222 -38.75 -26.63 1.32
C GLU A 1222 -39.74 -25.53 1.67
#